data_AF-A0A2Y9AH98-F1
#
_entry.id   AF-A0A2Y9AH98-F1
#
_cell.length_a   1.000
_cell.length_b   1.000
_cell.length_c   1.000
_cell.angle_alpha   90.00
_cell.angle_beta   90.00
_cell.angle_gamma   90.00
#
_symmetry.space_group_name_H-M   'P 1'
#
loop_
_entity.id
_entity.type
_entity.pdbx_description
1 polymer ?
#
loop_
_entity_poly.entity_id
_entity_poly.type
_entity_poly.pdbx_seq_one_letter_code
_entity_poly.pdbx_strand_id
1 'polypeptide(L)'
;MHVELQSNPPSRRRAVTRVSAAVLAACAVAAVPVTGALAAPTPAIAATSVHEEIPLDLATAGIQEIQAALAAGELTSVQLTRAYLERIEALSIEGPALNAVRSINPAALEQAAQRDDERAAGTVHGPLHGIPVLLKDLIDVAGMATTAGSVALADSYPAADAPVTAALEDAGAIILGKVNLTEFANFMTSGMPGGYSSLGGQVLNPYDASQSPSGSSAGSGSAAAAALATVTVGTETSGSILSPSRANSNVGIKPTVGLISRTGIVPISATQDTAGPMTRSVYDAAALLTGMVTVDPEDPATAGNPSVGVDFTESLSTTALEGTRLGYVESDDPVYAAALETLEEQGATLVPVQVGRSSAGSILTSEYKRDINAYLSRLPADAPMKTLSDIIEYNTEHADAALKFGQTLLLASQEVDLEDPDTYAQYTAQRDQLVSESREAIDSALEENDVEAIVSASATTGTAASAGYPSVSVPAGYAANNRRPVNIVFLGTAWSEAELLALASDYEDAAQAWRSPEETNPSLFRCTGISEETEWDDSCAQNPPSWPEEPEPEVPGMPEEPAPPRTGFFLNDGWDAWADHVFRYGRFTDEVLIGDWDGDGTDTITLRRGREFHVSDAQRGGDADRTFTYGRAGDVVLVGDWDGDGIDTLAVRRGNEYHLKNSISGGPADVVVRYGKADDAVVVGDWDGRRGDTLAVRRGATYHVRNSVTAGDADAVITYGRAGDTVLAGDWDGDGVDTFAVRRGATYHVKNSLNGGDPDLVQTYGRTGDEVYVGDWNGDGTDTLGVRRAP
;
A
#
# COMPACT_ATOMS: atom_id res chain seq x y z
N MET A 1 -54.60 -39.35 5.92
CA MET A 1 -55.92 -38.85 5.50
C MET A 1 -55.74 -38.23 4.14
N HIS A 2 -56.48 -38.71 3.15
CA HIS A 2 -56.41 -38.32 1.73
C HIS A 2 -56.42 -36.81 1.49
N VAL A 3 -55.55 -36.35 0.58
CA VAL A 3 -55.96 -35.47 -0.53
C VAL A 3 -55.26 -35.96 -1.80
N GLU A 4 -56.03 -35.99 -2.87
CA GLU A 4 -55.81 -36.67 -4.13
C GLU A 4 -56.04 -35.65 -5.27
N LEU A 5 -55.46 -35.94 -6.45
CA LEU A 5 -55.82 -35.46 -7.81
C LEU A 5 -55.32 -34.05 -8.18
N GLN A 6 -54.83 -33.72 -9.38
CA GLN A 6 -54.68 -34.33 -10.72
C GLN A 6 -54.00 -33.21 -11.57
N SER A 7 -53.16 -33.37 -12.60
CA SER A 7 -53.38 -34.01 -13.91
C SER A 7 -52.21 -33.70 -14.88
N ASN A 8 -51.98 -34.63 -15.80
CA ASN A 8 -51.02 -34.75 -16.92
C ASN A 8 -51.63 -34.13 -18.23
N PRO A 9 -51.15 -34.32 -19.51
CA PRO A 9 -49.83 -34.55 -20.19
C PRO A 9 -49.78 -33.74 -21.56
N PRO A 10 -49.33 -34.19 -22.78
CA PRO A 10 -48.37 -35.21 -23.27
C PRO A 10 -47.43 -34.82 -24.47
N SER A 11 -46.34 -35.60 -24.64
CA SER A 11 -45.75 -36.19 -25.88
C SER A 11 -45.35 -35.36 -27.13
N ARG A 12 -44.17 -35.65 -27.71
CA ARG A 12 -44.01 -36.36 -29.03
C ARG A 12 -42.55 -36.62 -29.43
N ARG A 13 -42.35 -37.77 -30.10
CA ARG A 13 -41.12 -38.32 -30.73
C ARG A 13 -40.92 -37.84 -32.18
N ARG A 14 -39.65 -37.86 -32.67
CA ARG A 14 -39.11 -38.33 -33.99
C ARG A 14 -37.69 -37.71 -34.17
N ALA A 15 -36.57 -38.44 -34.28
CA ALA A 15 -36.03 -39.35 -35.31
C ALA A 15 -35.51 -38.68 -36.60
N VAL A 16 -34.46 -39.31 -37.20
CA VAL A 16 -33.85 -39.16 -38.56
C VAL A 16 -32.62 -38.19 -38.57
N THR A 17 -31.40 -38.44 -39.09
CA THR A 17 -30.84 -39.37 -40.11
C THR A 17 -29.30 -39.49 -39.98
N ARG A 18 -28.74 -40.59 -40.50
CA ARG A 18 -27.31 -40.84 -40.82
C ARG A 18 -26.85 -40.09 -42.08
N VAL A 19 -25.54 -39.84 -42.21
CA VAL A 19 -24.80 -39.98 -43.48
C VAL A 19 -23.41 -40.60 -43.20
N SER A 20 -23.04 -41.58 -44.00
CA SER A 20 -21.74 -42.24 -44.07
C SER A 20 -21.10 -41.94 -45.42
N ALA A 21 -19.77 -41.84 -45.50
CA ALA A 21 -18.99 -42.24 -46.68
C ALA A 21 -17.50 -42.38 -46.31
N ALA A 22 -16.85 -43.33 -46.97
CA ALA A 22 -15.51 -43.83 -46.70
C ALA A 22 -14.64 -43.81 -47.99
N VAL A 23 -13.36 -44.20 -47.82
CA VAL A 23 -12.48 -44.92 -48.77
C VAL A 23 -11.33 -44.16 -49.47
N LEU A 24 -10.11 -44.56 -49.06
CA LEU A 24 -8.81 -44.82 -49.74
C LEU A 24 -8.31 -44.02 -50.97
N ALA A 25 -7.03 -43.63 -50.91
CA ALA A 25 -5.94 -43.96 -51.87
C ALA A 25 -4.59 -43.39 -51.33
N ALA A 26 -3.60 -44.22 -50.97
CA ALA A 26 -2.54 -44.83 -51.78
C ALA A 26 -1.31 -43.92 -52.04
N CYS A 27 -0.15 -44.44 -51.63
CA CYS A 27 1.20 -43.86 -51.65
C CYS A 27 1.73 -43.52 -53.05
N ALA A 28 2.55 -42.46 -53.13
CA ALA A 28 3.64 -42.36 -54.10
C ALA A 28 4.82 -41.59 -53.48
N VAL A 29 5.94 -42.30 -53.34
CA VAL A 29 7.26 -41.78 -52.96
C VAL A 29 7.87 -41.09 -54.18
N ALA A 30 8.32 -39.85 -54.02
CA ALA A 30 9.25 -39.21 -54.94
C ALA A 30 10.28 -38.41 -54.13
N ALA A 31 11.51 -38.93 -54.09
CA ALA A 31 12.69 -38.24 -53.59
C ALA A 31 13.23 -37.31 -54.69
N VAL A 32 13.50 -36.04 -54.35
CA VAL A 32 14.30 -35.08 -55.13
C VAL A 32 15.05 -34.17 -54.13
N PRO A 33 16.31 -33.79 -54.40
CA PRO A 33 17.31 -33.53 -53.36
C PRO A 33 17.37 -32.08 -52.88
N VAL A 34 18.06 -31.94 -51.75
CA VAL A 34 18.51 -30.70 -51.10
C VAL A 34 19.27 -29.81 -52.08
N THR A 35 18.81 -28.57 -52.25
CA THR A 35 19.64 -27.43 -52.67
C THR A 35 19.31 -26.26 -51.75
N GLY A 36 20.33 -25.81 -51.02
CA GLY A 36 20.22 -24.78 -49.99
C GLY A 36 19.63 -23.47 -50.48
N ALA A 37 18.67 -22.96 -49.72
CA ALA A 37 18.29 -21.56 -49.71
C ALA A 37 18.64 -21.02 -48.32
N LEU A 38 19.44 -19.96 -48.30
CA LEU A 38 19.81 -19.19 -47.12
C LEU A 38 18.55 -18.84 -46.32
N ALA A 39 18.51 -19.27 -45.05
CA ALA A 39 17.51 -18.79 -44.11
C ALA A 39 17.69 -17.27 -43.97
N ALA A 40 16.67 -16.51 -44.36
CA ALA A 40 16.54 -15.12 -43.94
C ALA A 40 16.53 -15.10 -42.40
N PRO A 41 17.17 -14.11 -41.75
CA PRO A 41 17.07 -13.97 -40.30
C PRO A 41 15.58 -13.81 -39.96
N THR A 42 15.07 -14.71 -39.14
CA THR A 42 13.81 -14.52 -38.42
C THR A 42 13.92 -13.18 -37.68
N PRO A 43 12.93 -12.29 -37.77
CA PRO A 43 12.96 -11.09 -36.94
C PRO A 43 12.93 -11.57 -35.50
N ALA A 44 13.87 -11.08 -34.69
CA ALA A 44 13.78 -11.19 -33.24
C ALA A 44 12.42 -10.62 -32.85
N ILE A 45 11.57 -11.47 -32.26
CA ILE A 45 10.38 -11.00 -31.57
C ILE A 45 10.95 -10.22 -30.39
N ALA A 46 10.95 -8.89 -30.50
CA ALA A 46 11.10 -8.04 -29.34
C ALA A 46 10.03 -8.48 -28.34
N ALA A 47 10.45 -8.90 -27.15
CA ALA A 47 9.55 -9.15 -26.05
C ALA A 47 8.94 -7.79 -25.67
N THR A 48 7.81 -7.44 -26.28
CA THR A 48 6.93 -6.40 -25.76
C THR A 48 6.35 -6.96 -24.47
N SER A 49 6.82 -6.45 -23.33
CA SER A 49 6.19 -6.64 -22.02
C SER A 49 4.72 -6.25 -22.15
N VAL A 50 3.83 -7.23 -22.02
CA VAL A 50 2.39 -6.96 -22.05
C VAL A 50 2.04 -6.35 -20.69
N HIS A 51 2.17 -5.03 -20.56
CA HIS A 51 1.44 -4.31 -19.53
C HIS A 51 -0.04 -4.62 -19.76
N GLU A 52 -0.76 -5.01 -18.71
CA GLU A 52 -2.22 -5.09 -18.78
C GLU A 52 -2.71 -3.65 -18.90
N GLU A 53 -2.84 -3.14 -20.14
CA GLU A 53 -3.35 -1.79 -20.40
C GLU A 53 -4.74 -1.66 -19.79
N ILE A 54 -4.82 -0.87 -18.71
CA ILE A 54 -6.11 -0.49 -18.12
C ILE A 54 -6.68 0.70 -18.91
N PRO A 55 -8.00 0.78 -19.09
CA PRO A 55 -8.64 1.80 -19.94
C PRO A 55 -8.76 3.18 -19.24
N LEU A 56 -7.78 3.55 -18.41
CA LEU A 56 -7.76 4.79 -17.63
C LEU A 56 -6.34 5.36 -17.58
N ASP A 57 -6.24 6.69 -17.67
CA ASP A 57 -5.02 7.39 -17.30
C ASP A 57 -4.99 7.58 -15.77
N LEU A 58 -4.20 6.77 -15.07
CA LEU A 58 -4.10 6.87 -13.62
C LEU A 58 -3.57 8.21 -13.13
N ALA A 59 -2.79 8.94 -13.94
CA ALA A 59 -2.24 10.23 -13.53
C ALA A 59 -3.34 11.27 -13.26
N THR A 60 -4.50 11.12 -13.91
CA THR A 60 -5.60 12.09 -13.85
C THR A 60 -6.92 11.49 -13.34
N ALA A 61 -7.13 10.18 -13.48
CA ALA A 61 -8.39 9.52 -13.12
C ALA A 61 -8.76 9.74 -11.64
N GLY A 62 -10.01 10.18 -11.43
CA GLY A 62 -10.66 10.35 -10.12
C GLY A 62 -11.66 9.23 -9.81
N ILE A 63 -12.29 9.30 -8.63
CA ILE A 63 -13.23 8.28 -8.15
C ILE A 63 -14.40 8.08 -9.12
N GLN A 64 -14.94 9.15 -9.72
CA GLN A 64 -16.09 9.07 -10.63
C GLN A 64 -15.78 8.24 -11.89
N GLU A 65 -14.64 8.51 -12.52
CA GLU A 65 -14.21 7.81 -13.74
C GLU A 65 -13.89 6.34 -13.45
N ILE A 66 -13.20 6.09 -12.34
CA ILE A 66 -12.89 4.73 -11.89
C ILE A 66 -14.18 3.96 -11.60
N GLN A 67 -15.12 4.53 -10.85
CA GLN A 67 -16.40 3.88 -10.58
C GLN A 67 -17.20 3.59 -11.85
N ALA A 68 -17.15 4.48 -12.84
CA ALA A 68 -17.80 4.26 -14.13
C ALA A 68 -17.18 3.05 -14.86
N ALA A 69 -15.85 2.95 -14.92
CA ALA A 69 -15.15 1.81 -15.54
C ALA A 69 -15.42 0.48 -14.81
N LEU A 70 -15.42 0.49 -13.46
CA LEU A 70 -15.77 -0.67 -12.63
C LEU A 70 -17.22 -1.11 -12.85
N ALA A 71 -18.17 -0.16 -12.92
CA ALA A 71 -19.58 -0.46 -13.16
C ALA A 71 -19.85 -0.98 -14.58
N ALA A 72 -19.08 -0.52 -15.56
CA ALA A 72 -19.16 -0.99 -16.95
C ALA A 72 -18.51 -2.38 -17.15
N GLY A 73 -17.72 -2.86 -16.18
CA GLY A 73 -16.94 -4.09 -16.30
C GLY A 73 -15.76 -3.96 -17.28
N GLU A 74 -15.35 -2.72 -17.57
CA GLU A 74 -14.17 -2.41 -18.39
C GLU A 74 -12.87 -2.54 -17.59
N LEU A 75 -12.98 -2.44 -16.27
CA LEU A 75 -11.92 -2.56 -15.29
C LEU A 75 -12.45 -3.34 -14.07
N THR A 76 -11.60 -4.11 -13.41
CA THR A 76 -11.90 -4.68 -12.08
C THR A 76 -11.04 -4.03 -10.99
N SER A 77 -11.45 -4.13 -9.73
CA SER A 77 -10.68 -3.64 -8.60
C SER A 77 -9.33 -4.34 -8.47
N VAL A 78 -9.24 -5.63 -8.76
CA VAL A 78 -7.94 -6.33 -8.80
C VAL A 78 -7.01 -5.72 -9.86
N GLN A 79 -7.51 -5.43 -11.06
CA GLN A 79 -6.71 -4.80 -12.13
C GLN A 79 -6.26 -3.39 -11.72
N LEU A 80 -7.17 -2.58 -11.16
CA LEU A 80 -6.85 -1.25 -10.67
C LEU A 80 -5.79 -1.27 -9.56
N THR A 81 -5.95 -2.16 -8.57
CA THR A 81 -4.99 -2.32 -7.48
C THR A 81 -3.61 -2.73 -8.00
N ARG A 82 -3.53 -3.69 -8.94
CA ARG A 82 -2.26 -4.06 -9.57
C ARG A 82 -1.61 -2.88 -10.29
N ALA A 83 -2.39 -2.11 -11.05
CA ALA A 83 -1.87 -0.95 -11.78
C ALA A 83 -1.29 0.11 -10.83
N TYR A 84 -1.91 0.37 -9.68
CA TYR A 84 -1.31 1.25 -8.67
C TYR A 84 -0.07 0.65 -8.00
N LEU A 85 -0.02 -0.66 -7.75
CA LEU A 85 1.18 -1.31 -7.20
C LEU A 85 2.36 -1.20 -8.18
N GLU A 86 2.14 -1.42 -9.48
CA GLU A 86 3.17 -1.21 -10.52
C GLU A 86 3.62 0.26 -10.58
N ARG A 87 2.68 1.20 -10.43
CA ARG A 87 3.00 2.63 -10.42
C ARG A 87 3.77 3.06 -9.17
N ILE A 88 3.48 2.47 -7.99
CA ILE A 88 4.26 2.67 -6.77
C ILE A 88 5.70 2.20 -6.98
N GLU A 89 5.89 1.04 -7.61
CA GLU A 89 7.22 0.52 -7.91
C GLU A 89 8.01 1.46 -8.81
N ALA A 90 7.42 1.87 -9.93
CA ALA A 90 8.04 2.75 -10.91
C ALA A 90 8.41 4.14 -10.36
N LEU A 91 7.62 4.69 -9.43
CA LEU A 91 7.74 6.09 -9.01
C LEU A 91 8.21 6.30 -7.57
N SER A 92 7.80 5.44 -6.64
CA SER A 92 8.16 5.58 -5.23
C SER A 92 9.49 4.88 -4.91
N ILE A 93 9.87 3.86 -5.67
CA ILE A 93 11.02 2.99 -5.36
C ILE A 93 12.12 3.16 -6.41
N GLU A 94 11.76 2.98 -7.67
CA GLU A 94 12.64 3.18 -8.82
C GLU A 94 12.55 4.62 -9.29
N GLY A 95 12.77 4.90 -10.59
CA GLY A 95 12.51 6.19 -11.21
C GLY A 95 12.98 7.39 -10.36
N PRO A 96 12.09 8.36 -10.04
CA PRO A 96 12.43 9.50 -9.18
C PRO A 96 12.59 9.18 -7.70
N ALA A 97 12.34 7.93 -7.29
CA ALA A 97 12.46 7.40 -5.94
C ALA A 97 11.77 8.31 -4.90
N LEU A 98 10.49 8.63 -5.16
CA LEU A 98 9.73 9.57 -4.33
C LEU A 98 9.64 9.14 -2.86
N ASN A 99 9.79 7.84 -2.59
CA ASN A 99 9.79 7.27 -1.25
C ASN A 99 8.55 7.67 -0.43
N ALA A 100 7.42 7.82 -1.14
CA ALA A 100 6.16 8.30 -0.59
C ALA A 100 5.38 7.18 0.10
N VAL A 101 5.48 5.94 -0.41
CA VAL A 101 4.84 4.75 0.17
C VAL A 101 5.83 4.02 1.07
N ARG A 102 5.46 3.84 2.35
CA ARG A 102 6.27 3.14 3.34
C ARG A 102 6.07 1.64 3.24
N SER A 103 4.83 1.15 3.30
CA SER A 103 4.52 -0.29 3.21
C SER A 103 3.33 -0.57 2.33
N ILE A 104 3.35 -1.72 1.67
CA ILE A 104 2.19 -2.27 0.96
C ILE A 104 1.41 -3.20 1.90
N ASN A 105 0.07 -3.15 1.83
CA ASN A 105 -0.78 -4.09 2.55
C ASN A 105 -0.73 -5.46 1.84
N PRO A 106 -0.26 -6.53 2.50
CA PRO A 106 -0.24 -7.86 1.88
C PRO A 106 -1.65 -8.37 1.53
N ALA A 107 -2.70 -7.86 2.17
CA ALA A 107 -4.09 -8.22 1.87
C ALA A 107 -4.72 -7.38 0.74
N ALA A 108 -4.03 -6.39 0.14
CA ALA A 108 -4.65 -5.45 -0.80
C ALA A 108 -5.30 -6.15 -2.01
N LEU A 109 -4.65 -7.16 -2.60
CA LEU A 109 -5.20 -7.90 -3.74
C LEU A 109 -6.35 -8.83 -3.34
N GLU A 110 -6.32 -9.38 -2.12
CA GLU A 110 -7.42 -10.19 -1.57
C GLU A 110 -8.65 -9.30 -1.32
N GLN A 111 -8.47 -8.15 -0.69
CA GLN A 111 -9.51 -7.14 -0.51
C GLN A 111 -10.09 -6.72 -1.87
N ALA A 112 -9.24 -6.45 -2.86
CA ALA A 112 -9.68 -6.09 -4.20
C ALA A 112 -10.55 -7.18 -4.86
N ALA A 113 -10.16 -8.45 -4.74
CA ALA A 113 -10.93 -9.57 -5.26
C ALA A 113 -12.30 -9.70 -4.55
N GLN A 114 -12.34 -9.47 -3.23
CA GLN A 114 -13.60 -9.45 -2.48
C GLN A 114 -14.54 -8.34 -2.98
N ARG A 115 -14.01 -7.13 -3.24
CA ARG A 115 -14.82 -6.02 -3.78
C ARG A 115 -15.35 -6.33 -5.18
N ASP A 116 -14.58 -7.03 -6.01
CA ASP A 116 -15.02 -7.51 -7.32
C ASP A 116 -16.16 -8.55 -7.20
N ASP A 117 -16.02 -9.52 -6.28
CA ASP A 117 -17.05 -10.54 -6.01
C ASP A 117 -18.36 -9.93 -5.49
N GLU A 118 -18.28 -8.96 -4.58
CA GLU A 118 -19.43 -8.21 -4.08
C GLU A 118 -20.14 -7.46 -5.21
N ARG A 119 -19.38 -6.77 -6.07
CA ARG A 119 -19.92 -6.05 -7.23
C ARG A 119 -20.62 -7.01 -8.19
N ALA A 120 -20.00 -8.16 -8.48
CA ALA A 120 -20.60 -9.21 -9.31
C ALA A 120 -21.88 -9.80 -8.70
N ALA A 121 -21.98 -9.83 -7.37
CA ALA A 121 -23.18 -10.23 -6.63
C ALA A 121 -24.25 -9.12 -6.53
N GLY A 122 -23.96 -7.90 -7.01
CA GLY A 122 -24.87 -6.75 -6.97
C GLY A 122 -24.81 -5.95 -5.67
N THR A 123 -23.78 -6.15 -4.84
CA THR A 123 -23.51 -5.39 -3.62
C THR A 123 -22.45 -4.31 -3.91
N VAL A 124 -22.83 -3.05 -3.76
CA VAL A 124 -21.93 -1.89 -3.93
C VAL A 124 -22.08 -0.98 -2.72
N HIS A 125 -20.98 -0.70 -2.03
CA HIS A 125 -20.94 0.02 -0.74
C HIS A 125 -20.95 1.56 -0.86
N GLY A 126 -20.90 2.09 -2.08
CA GLY A 126 -20.91 3.53 -2.35
C GLY A 126 -19.77 3.95 -3.29
N PRO A 127 -19.42 5.25 -3.33
CA PRO A 127 -18.36 5.78 -4.20
C PRO A 127 -16.98 5.16 -3.96
N LEU A 128 -16.72 4.66 -2.75
CA LEU A 128 -15.43 4.05 -2.39
C LEU A 128 -15.34 2.54 -2.71
N HIS A 129 -16.42 1.92 -3.21
CA HIS A 129 -16.42 0.48 -3.47
C HIS A 129 -15.39 0.07 -4.52
N GLY A 130 -14.34 -0.62 -4.09
CA GLY A 130 -13.26 -1.07 -4.96
C GLY A 130 -12.19 -0.01 -5.25
N ILE A 131 -12.15 1.08 -4.48
CA ILE A 131 -11.18 2.18 -4.64
C ILE A 131 -9.95 1.95 -3.74
N PRO A 132 -8.72 1.92 -4.30
CA PRO A 132 -7.49 1.84 -3.51
C PRO A 132 -7.15 3.14 -2.76
N VAL A 133 -6.88 3.01 -1.46
CA VAL A 133 -6.58 4.12 -0.53
C VAL A 133 -5.27 3.86 0.19
N LEU A 134 -4.41 4.89 0.28
CA LEU A 134 -3.21 4.88 1.11
C LEU A 134 -3.42 5.66 2.41
N LEU A 135 -3.01 5.09 3.54
CA LEU A 135 -3.17 5.69 4.86
C LEU A 135 -1.82 6.17 5.40
N LYS A 136 -1.77 7.33 6.05
CA LYS A 136 -0.55 7.78 6.74
C LYS A 136 -0.12 6.74 7.78
N ASP A 137 1.19 6.50 7.90
CA ASP A 137 1.79 5.53 8.85
C ASP A 137 1.75 5.99 10.32
N LEU A 138 0.60 6.52 10.73
CA LEU A 138 0.17 6.78 12.10
C LEU A 138 -1.17 6.10 12.39
N ILE A 139 -1.90 5.69 11.35
CA ILE A 139 -3.27 5.17 11.44
C ILE A 139 -3.18 3.65 11.52
N ASP A 140 -3.83 3.02 12.48
CA ASP A 140 -3.82 1.57 12.65
C ASP A 140 -4.53 0.82 11.53
N VAL A 141 -3.87 -0.24 11.04
CA VAL A 141 -4.44 -1.27 10.15
C VAL A 141 -4.02 -2.62 10.70
N ALA A 142 -4.96 -3.53 10.96
CA ALA A 142 -4.68 -4.86 11.43
C ALA A 142 -3.81 -5.63 10.42
N GLY A 143 -2.78 -6.33 10.91
CA GLY A 143 -1.85 -7.07 10.05
C GLY A 143 -0.75 -6.23 9.41
N MET A 144 -0.73 -4.91 9.61
CA MET A 144 0.35 -4.02 9.20
C MET A 144 0.98 -3.32 10.41
N ALA A 145 2.28 -3.02 10.37
CA ALA A 145 2.88 -2.18 11.39
C ALA A 145 2.40 -0.72 11.26
N THR A 146 2.21 -0.05 12.40
CA THR A 146 1.98 1.40 12.51
C THR A 146 3.20 2.00 13.21
N THR A 147 4.06 2.67 12.46
CA THR A 147 5.44 2.94 12.93
C THR A 147 5.72 4.39 13.28
N ALA A 148 4.84 5.32 12.91
CA ALA A 148 5.13 6.77 12.96
C ALA A 148 6.42 7.18 12.23
N GLY A 149 6.89 6.34 11.29
CA GLY A 149 8.15 6.49 10.59
C GLY A 149 9.39 6.18 11.44
N SER A 150 9.22 5.64 12.65
CA SER A 150 10.32 5.46 13.59
C SER A 150 10.84 4.04 13.63
N VAL A 151 12.16 3.89 13.68
CA VAL A 151 12.81 2.59 13.92
C VAL A 151 12.42 1.97 15.26
N ALA A 152 12.04 2.77 16.26
CA ALA A 152 11.56 2.31 17.57
C ALA A 152 10.22 1.55 17.49
N LEU A 153 9.42 1.81 16.46
CA LEU A 153 8.09 1.24 16.25
C LEU A 153 8.01 0.40 14.97
N ALA A 154 9.15 -0.01 14.40
CA ALA A 154 9.19 -0.76 13.15
C ALA A 154 8.36 -2.06 13.19
N ASP A 155 8.30 -2.69 14.37
CA ASP A 155 7.52 -3.90 14.63
C ASP A 155 6.30 -3.64 15.56
N SER A 156 5.74 -2.43 15.51
CA SER A 156 4.52 -2.08 16.26
C SER A 156 3.27 -2.45 15.47
N TYR A 157 2.71 -3.64 15.73
CA TYR A 157 1.48 -4.11 15.09
C TYR A 157 0.27 -3.87 16.01
N PRO A 158 -0.75 -3.11 15.58
CA PRO A 158 -1.97 -2.93 16.35
C PRO A 158 -2.82 -4.20 16.35
N ALA A 159 -3.64 -4.35 17.40
CA ALA A 159 -4.51 -5.52 17.55
C ALA A 159 -5.73 -5.50 16.61
N ALA A 160 -6.10 -4.32 16.12
CA ALA A 160 -7.28 -4.07 15.30
C ALA A 160 -7.07 -2.80 14.46
N ASP A 161 -7.93 -2.62 13.46
CA ASP A 161 -8.01 -1.39 12.69
C ASP A 161 -8.40 -0.19 13.54
N ALA A 162 -7.90 1.00 13.17
CA ALA A 162 -8.49 2.24 13.65
C ALA A 162 -9.96 2.35 13.19
N PRO A 163 -10.86 3.02 13.93
CA PRO A 163 -12.25 3.17 13.48
C PRO A 163 -12.37 3.83 12.10
N VAL A 164 -11.48 4.76 11.75
CA VAL A 164 -11.44 5.35 10.40
C VAL A 164 -11.03 4.35 9.33
N THR A 165 -10.11 3.43 9.62
CA THR A 165 -9.73 2.34 8.70
C THR A 165 -10.92 1.41 8.48
N ALA A 166 -11.57 0.96 9.56
CA ALA A 166 -12.74 0.09 9.48
C ALA A 166 -13.90 0.76 8.70
N ALA A 167 -14.15 2.05 8.91
CA ALA A 167 -15.17 2.79 8.17
C ALA A 167 -14.88 2.85 6.66
N LEU A 168 -13.60 3.02 6.28
CA LEU A 168 -13.21 3.00 4.87
C LEU A 168 -13.42 1.61 4.24
N GLU A 169 -13.05 0.53 4.94
CA GLU A 169 -13.27 -0.84 4.47
C GLU A 169 -14.77 -1.18 4.38
N ASP A 170 -15.59 -0.71 5.32
CA ASP A 170 -17.06 -0.83 5.31
C ASP A 170 -17.70 -0.05 4.14
N ALA A 171 -17.10 1.08 3.77
CA ALA A 171 -17.46 1.85 2.56
C ALA A 171 -16.97 1.17 1.25
N GLY A 172 -16.28 0.03 1.37
CA GLY A 172 -15.79 -0.77 0.26
C GLY A 172 -14.43 -0.34 -0.28
N ALA A 173 -13.69 0.54 0.41
CA ALA A 173 -12.33 0.89 0.03
C ALA A 173 -11.38 -0.30 0.18
N ILE A 174 -10.28 -0.27 -0.58
CA ILE A 174 -9.17 -1.22 -0.49
C ILE A 174 -8.00 -0.50 0.17
N ILE A 175 -7.53 -0.97 1.32
CA ILE A 175 -6.38 -0.37 1.97
C ILE A 175 -5.12 -0.86 1.25
N LEU A 176 -4.56 -0.01 0.40
CA LEU A 176 -3.41 -0.34 -0.45
C LEU A 176 -2.12 -0.47 0.37
N GLY A 177 -2.01 0.31 1.45
CA GLY A 177 -0.82 0.34 2.29
C GLY A 177 -0.68 1.61 3.10
N LYS A 178 0.55 1.88 3.55
CA LYS A 178 0.93 3.03 4.36
C LYS A 178 1.83 4.00 3.61
N VAL A 179 1.62 5.29 3.79
CA VAL A 179 2.53 6.34 3.27
C VAL A 179 3.47 6.85 4.36
N ASN A 180 4.69 7.17 3.92
CA ASN A 180 5.74 7.73 4.77
C ASN A 180 5.37 9.15 5.24
N LEU A 181 6.05 9.64 6.27
CA LEU A 181 5.73 10.90 6.94
C LEU A 181 6.98 11.56 7.51
N THR A 182 6.85 12.79 7.99
CA THR A 182 7.84 13.32 8.94
C THR A 182 7.70 12.62 10.28
N GLU A 183 8.77 12.02 10.80
CA GLU A 183 8.77 11.13 11.98
C GLU A 183 7.99 11.69 13.18
N PHE A 184 7.18 10.83 13.82
CA PHE A 184 6.28 11.19 14.92
C PHE A 184 5.45 12.44 14.63
N ALA A 185 4.91 12.51 13.41
CA ALA A 185 4.14 13.65 12.92
C ALA A 185 4.88 15.01 13.04
N ASN A 186 6.22 15.00 12.90
CA ASN A 186 7.13 16.14 13.11
C ASN A 186 7.27 16.59 14.58
N PHE A 187 6.95 15.71 15.54
CA PHE A 187 7.10 15.97 16.98
C PHE A 187 8.30 15.27 17.63
N MET A 188 9.31 14.90 16.82
CA MET A 188 10.59 14.38 17.30
C MET A 188 11.53 15.49 17.81
N THR A 189 11.79 16.49 16.97
CA THR A 189 12.80 17.52 17.20
C THR A 189 12.52 18.76 16.34
N SER A 190 13.13 19.89 16.68
CA SER A 190 13.06 21.09 15.84
C SER A 190 14.08 21.02 14.70
N GLY A 191 13.70 21.46 13.51
CA GLY A 191 14.59 21.57 12.34
C GLY A 191 14.74 20.31 11.50
N MET A 192 14.00 19.23 11.80
CA MET A 192 13.93 18.06 10.94
C MET A 192 13.30 18.40 9.58
N PRO A 193 13.87 17.95 8.44
CA PRO A 193 13.28 18.17 7.13
C PRO A 193 11.87 17.55 7.01
N GLY A 194 10.96 18.26 6.36
CA GLY A 194 9.64 17.72 6.03
C GLY A 194 9.74 16.48 5.14
N GLY A 195 9.12 15.38 5.54
CA GLY A 195 9.14 14.09 4.86
C GLY A 195 10.26 13.14 5.27
N TYR A 196 11.14 13.51 6.21
CA TYR A 196 12.12 12.57 6.74
C TYR A 196 11.57 11.71 7.88
N SER A 197 11.86 10.42 7.83
CA SER A 197 11.74 9.52 8.98
C SER A 197 12.92 8.55 9.10
N SER A 198 13.29 8.16 10.32
CA SER A 198 14.40 7.21 10.54
C SER A 198 14.17 5.86 9.86
N LEU A 199 12.93 5.36 9.88
CA LEU A 199 12.58 4.08 9.27
C LEU A 199 12.37 4.20 7.76
N GLY A 200 11.62 5.22 7.31
CA GLY A 200 11.20 5.36 5.91
C GLY A 200 12.20 6.11 5.04
N GLY A 201 13.06 6.96 5.61
CA GLY A 201 13.92 7.88 4.86
C GLY A 201 13.17 9.15 4.42
N GLN A 202 13.71 9.86 3.44
CA GLN A 202 13.18 11.14 2.96
C GLN A 202 12.16 10.95 1.84
N VAL A 203 10.96 11.49 1.99
CA VAL A 203 9.97 11.66 0.92
C VAL A 203 10.41 12.81 0.00
N LEU A 204 10.27 12.65 -1.32
CA LEU A 204 10.56 13.71 -2.29
C LEU A 204 9.27 14.30 -2.87
N ASN A 205 9.30 15.59 -3.20
CA ASN A 205 8.18 16.28 -3.83
C ASN A 205 8.11 15.90 -5.33
N PRO A 206 6.97 15.41 -5.84
CA PRO A 206 6.86 14.94 -7.22
C PRO A 206 6.87 16.05 -8.27
N TYR A 207 6.64 17.32 -7.90
CA TYR A 207 6.80 18.43 -8.84
C TYR A 207 8.26 18.83 -9.04
N ASP A 208 9.07 18.66 -7.99
CA ASP A 208 10.50 18.98 -7.96
C ASP A 208 11.15 18.34 -6.74
N ALA A 209 11.95 17.30 -6.96
CA ALA A 209 12.61 16.56 -5.88
C ALA A 209 13.58 17.42 -5.03
N SER A 210 13.99 18.60 -5.50
CA SER A 210 14.81 19.55 -4.73
C SER A 210 14.00 20.40 -3.76
N GLN A 211 12.67 20.40 -3.87
CA GLN A 211 11.76 21.13 -3.01
C GLN A 211 11.22 20.24 -1.89
N SER A 212 10.99 20.83 -0.72
CA SER A 212 10.39 20.08 0.39
C SER A 212 8.96 19.65 0.03
N PRO A 213 8.56 18.40 0.32
CA PRO A 213 7.16 17.97 0.26
C PRO A 213 6.34 18.54 1.43
N SER A 214 6.94 19.35 2.31
CA SER A 214 6.42 19.76 3.61
C SER A 214 6.13 18.55 4.51
N GLY A 215 5.23 18.68 5.48
CA GLY A 215 4.87 17.61 6.38
C GLY A 215 3.86 18.02 7.46
N SER A 216 3.46 17.11 8.34
CA SER A 216 4.02 15.75 8.44
C SER A 216 3.42 14.72 7.48
N SER A 217 2.27 14.96 6.84
CA SER A 217 1.68 14.02 5.84
C SER A 217 2.35 14.10 4.47
N ALA A 218 3.69 14.07 4.46
CA ALA A 218 4.50 14.24 3.25
C ALA A 218 4.26 13.14 2.21
N GLY A 219 4.22 11.88 2.64
CA GLY A 219 3.93 10.75 1.77
C GLY A 219 2.51 10.79 1.24
N SER A 220 1.51 11.16 2.05
CA SER A 220 0.11 11.32 1.58
C SER A 220 0.02 12.34 0.44
N GLY A 221 0.66 13.51 0.59
CA GLY A 221 0.67 14.54 -0.46
C GLY A 221 1.41 14.10 -1.71
N SER A 222 2.62 13.55 -1.56
CA SER A 222 3.43 13.10 -2.69
C SER A 222 2.77 11.94 -3.44
N ALA A 223 2.18 10.98 -2.72
CA ALA A 223 1.45 9.85 -3.29
C ALA A 223 0.15 10.27 -3.99
N ALA A 224 -0.62 11.21 -3.41
CA ALA A 224 -1.82 11.73 -4.06
C ALA A 224 -1.48 12.48 -5.36
N ALA A 225 -0.45 13.32 -5.33
CA ALA A 225 -0.01 14.10 -6.49
C ALA A 225 0.54 13.22 -7.62
N ALA A 226 1.37 12.22 -7.30
CA ALA A 226 1.92 11.29 -8.28
C ALA A 226 0.97 10.12 -8.64
N ALA A 227 -0.27 10.15 -8.15
CA ALA A 227 -1.28 9.11 -8.37
C ALA A 227 -0.79 7.69 -8.01
N LEU A 228 -0.17 7.54 -6.85
CA LEU A 228 0.27 6.24 -6.32
C LEU A 228 -0.87 5.44 -5.66
N ALA A 229 -2.02 6.08 -5.49
CA ALA A 229 -3.32 5.50 -5.19
C ALA A 229 -4.39 6.45 -5.74
N THR A 230 -5.66 6.02 -5.72
CA THR A 230 -6.76 6.90 -6.11
C THR A 230 -6.84 8.10 -5.17
N VAL A 231 -6.83 7.85 -3.86
CA VAL A 231 -6.88 8.88 -2.80
C VAL A 231 -5.99 8.51 -1.61
N THR A 232 -5.59 9.50 -0.81
CA THR A 232 -4.76 9.27 0.39
C THR A 232 -5.35 9.95 1.62
N VAL A 233 -5.01 9.42 2.79
CA VAL A 233 -5.39 9.99 4.08
C VAL A 233 -4.16 10.56 4.78
N GLY A 234 -4.28 11.78 5.28
CA GLY A 234 -3.31 12.45 6.14
C GLY A 234 -3.83 12.63 7.56
N THR A 235 -2.98 13.19 8.44
CA THR A 235 -3.38 13.64 9.78
C THR A 235 -2.81 15.02 10.07
N GLU A 236 -3.56 15.80 10.84
CA GLU A 236 -3.18 17.15 11.21
C GLU A 236 -3.38 17.47 12.68
N THR A 237 -2.30 17.91 13.31
CA THR A 237 -2.29 18.64 14.59
C THR A 237 -2.26 20.15 14.34
N SER A 238 -1.39 20.60 13.43
CA SER A 238 -1.35 21.97 12.91
C SER A 238 -0.61 22.01 11.57
N GLY A 239 -1.33 22.26 10.49
CA GLY A 239 -0.82 22.33 9.11
C GLY A 239 -0.36 21.02 8.48
N SER A 240 -0.39 19.87 9.18
CA SER A 240 0.15 18.61 8.67
C SER A 240 -0.67 17.92 7.56
N ILE A 241 -1.85 18.42 7.21
CA ILE A 241 -2.61 18.13 5.97
C ILE A 241 -2.50 19.33 5.02
N LEU A 242 -2.79 20.54 5.50
CA LEU A 242 -2.91 21.72 4.63
C LEU A 242 -1.56 22.15 4.01
N SER A 243 -0.47 22.06 4.78
CA SER A 243 0.88 22.43 4.34
C SER A 243 1.46 21.47 3.29
N PRO A 244 1.43 20.12 3.48
CA PRO A 244 1.82 19.22 2.40
C PRO A 244 0.86 19.26 1.22
N SER A 245 -0.44 19.53 1.41
CA SER A 245 -1.36 19.73 0.27
C SER A 245 -0.96 20.93 -0.58
N ARG A 246 -0.60 22.06 0.06
CA ARG A 246 -0.05 23.23 -0.64
C ARG A 246 1.27 22.91 -1.33
N ALA A 247 2.15 22.12 -0.71
CA ALA A 247 3.46 21.81 -1.30
C ALA A 247 3.38 20.87 -2.51
N ASN A 248 2.36 20.02 -2.56
CA ASN A 248 2.20 18.96 -3.57
C ASN A 248 0.96 19.18 -4.45
N SER A 249 0.39 20.39 -4.49
CA SER A 249 -0.79 20.72 -5.30
C SER A 249 -1.92 19.69 -5.10
N ASN A 250 -2.34 19.47 -3.86
CA ASN A 250 -3.46 18.59 -3.55
C ASN A 250 -4.63 19.41 -3.02
N VAL A 251 -5.83 18.86 -3.17
CA VAL A 251 -6.92 19.20 -2.26
C VAL A 251 -6.64 18.54 -0.92
N GLY A 252 -6.80 19.28 0.17
CA GLY A 252 -6.59 18.77 1.53
C GLY A 252 -7.62 19.30 2.50
N ILE A 253 -8.29 18.41 3.23
CA ILE A 253 -9.31 18.81 4.22
C ILE A 253 -8.79 18.49 5.61
N LYS A 254 -8.67 19.52 6.44
CA LYS A 254 -8.54 19.37 7.88
C LYS A 254 -9.93 19.56 8.47
N PRO A 255 -10.68 18.51 8.84
CA PRO A 255 -12.04 18.68 9.33
C PRO A 255 -12.09 19.26 10.74
N THR A 256 -13.31 19.46 11.24
CA THR A 256 -13.59 19.76 12.64
C THR A 256 -13.06 18.62 13.52
N VAL A 257 -12.38 18.97 14.61
CA VAL A 257 -11.93 17.98 15.59
C VAL A 257 -13.17 17.30 16.19
N GLY A 258 -13.31 16.00 15.95
CA GLY A 258 -14.49 15.22 16.30
C GLY A 258 -15.32 14.72 15.11
N LEU A 259 -15.05 15.16 13.88
CA LEU A 259 -15.73 14.60 12.70
C LEU A 259 -15.35 13.12 12.46
N ILE A 260 -14.09 12.80 12.74
CA ILE A 260 -13.46 11.49 12.54
C ILE A 260 -12.80 11.09 13.85
N SER A 261 -13.01 9.85 14.29
CA SER A 261 -12.35 9.30 15.49
C SER A 261 -10.83 9.30 15.33
N ARG A 262 -10.13 9.68 16.40
CA ARG A 262 -8.66 9.57 16.51
C ARG A 262 -8.20 8.28 17.21
N THR A 263 -9.10 7.40 17.61
CA THR A 263 -8.71 6.11 18.20
C THR A 263 -7.89 5.30 17.19
N GLY A 264 -6.81 4.67 17.66
CA GLY A 264 -5.90 3.93 16.78
C GLY A 264 -5.09 4.83 15.82
N ILE A 265 -4.95 6.12 16.13
CA ILE A 265 -4.01 7.02 15.45
C ILE A 265 -2.93 7.42 16.44
N VAL A 266 -1.65 7.22 16.09
CA VAL A 266 -0.50 7.69 16.88
C VAL A 266 -0.63 9.21 17.05
N PRO A 267 -0.82 9.72 18.28
CA PRO A 267 -1.26 11.09 18.50
C PRO A 267 -0.10 12.09 18.65
N ILE A 268 -0.43 13.37 18.56
CA ILE A 268 0.31 14.45 19.23
C ILE A 268 -0.53 15.11 20.32
N SER A 269 -1.77 15.47 20.01
CA SER A 269 -2.60 16.32 20.85
C SER A 269 -4.07 15.99 20.65
N ALA A 270 -4.69 15.39 21.65
CA ALA A 270 -6.13 15.13 21.66
C ALA A 270 -6.98 16.41 21.52
N THR A 271 -6.43 17.60 21.77
CA THR A 271 -7.12 18.88 21.55
C THR A 271 -7.21 19.27 20.07
N GLN A 272 -6.21 18.94 19.25
CA GLN A 272 -6.09 19.46 17.88
C GLN A 272 -6.09 18.38 16.79
N ASP A 273 -5.75 17.14 17.13
CA ASP A 273 -5.56 16.08 16.15
C ASP A 273 -6.84 15.68 15.44
N THR A 274 -6.71 15.50 14.12
CA THR A 274 -7.73 14.89 13.27
C THR A 274 -7.10 14.23 12.04
N ALA A 275 -7.72 13.18 11.52
CA ALA A 275 -7.41 12.66 10.19
C ALA A 275 -8.16 13.46 9.12
N GLY A 276 -7.72 13.38 7.85
CA GLY A 276 -8.46 14.01 6.77
C GLY A 276 -7.96 13.62 5.38
N PRO A 277 -8.80 13.81 4.35
CA PRO A 277 -8.49 13.45 2.98
C PRO A 277 -7.44 14.36 2.36
N MET A 278 -6.60 13.76 1.50
CA MET A 278 -5.66 14.44 0.61
C MET A 278 -5.78 13.83 -0.80
N THR A 279 -6.24 14.62 -1.77
CA THR A 279 -6.67 14.14 -3.09
C THR A 279 -6.27 15.10 -4.21
N ARG A 280 -6.58 14.75 -5.46
CA ARG A 280 -6.35 15.62 -6.62
C ARG A 280 -7.54 16.54 -6.95
N SER A 281 -8.74 16.18 -6.50
CA SER A 281 -9.98 16.93 -6.73
C SER A 281 -10.82 17.10 -5.46
N VAL A 282 -11.68 18.12 -5.42
CA VAL A 282 -12.64 18.36 -4.33
C VAL A 282 -13.68 17.24 -4.27
N TYR A 283 -14.11 16.71 -5.42
CA TYR A 283 -15.02 15.55 -5.45
C TYR A 283 -14.42 14.35 -4.71
N ASP A 284 -13.18 14.00 -5.03
CA ASP A 284 -12.51 12.86 -4.40
C ASP A 284 -12.33 13.08 -2.89
N ALA A 285 -12.04 14.32 -2.49
CA ALA A 285 -11.91 14.67 -1.08
C ALA A 285 -13.24 14.52 -0.33
N ALA A 286 -14.35 14.94 -0.93
CA ALA A 286 -15.69 14.83 -0.35
C ALA A 286 -16.17 13.36 -0.27
N ALA A 287 -15.91 12.56 -1.30
CA ALA A 287 -16.23 11.14 -1.30
C ALA A 287 -15.43 10.39 -0.23
N LEU A 288 -14.12 10.69 -0.11
CA LEU A 288 -13.28 10.11 0.93
C LEU A 288 -13.73 10.57 2.33
N LEU A 289 -14.01 11.87 2.53
CA LEU A 289 -14.48 12.40 3.81
C LEU A 289 -15.75 11.70 4.28
N THR A 290 -16.70 11.46 3.37
CA THR A 290 -17.95 10.74 3.65
C THR A 290 -17.69 9.34 4.20
N GLY A 291 -16.75 8.60 3.62
CA GLY A 291 -16.35 7.26 4.10
C GLY A 291 -15.53 7.26 5.39
N MET A 292 -15.04 8.42 5.84
CA MET A 292 -14.22 8.54 7.06
C MET A 292 -15.02 8.96 8.30
N VAL A 293 -16.22 9.54 8.13
CA VAL A 293 -17.03 10.03 9.26
C VAL A 293 -17.31 8.89 10.23
N THR A 294 -16.92 9.08 11.49
CA THR A 294 -17.01 8.04 12.51
C THR A 294 -17.46 8.63 13.84
N VAL A 295 -18.28 7.87 14.57
CA VAL A 295 -18.61 8.14 15.97
C VAL A 295 -18.07 6.99 16.80
N ASP A 296 -17.27 7.34 17.79
CA ASP A 296 -16.53 6.39 18.61
C ASP A 296 -16.68 6.75 20.09
N PRO A 297 -17.30 5.89 20.91
CA PRO A 297 -17.39 6.09 22.35
C PRO A 297 -16.03 6.21 23.06
N GLU A 298 -14.95 5.67 22.48
CA GLU A 298 -13.58 5.78 23.02
C GLU A 298 -12.91 7.12 22.69
N ASP A 299 -13.43 7.87 21.72
CA ASP A 299 -13.00 9.23 21.40
C ASP A 299 -14.11 10.25 21.69
N PRO A 300 -14.12 10.88 22.88
CA PRO A 300 -15.14 11.82 23.29
C PRO A 300 -15.30 13.03 22.36
N ALA A 301 -14.30 13.36 21.53
CA ALA A 301 -14.41 14.43 20.55
C ALA A 301 -15.50 14.15 19.50
N THR A 302 -15.77 12.88 19.20
CA THR A 302 -16.81 12.48 18.24
C THR A 302 -18.22 12.51 18.81
N ALA A 303 -18.36 12.74 20.12
CA ALA A 303 -19.65 12.79 20.77
C ALA A 303 -20.46 13.98 20.25
N GLY A 304 -21.63 13.70 19.66
CA GLY A 304 -22.52 14.73 19.14
C GLY A 304 -22.11 15.29 17.78
N ASN A 305 -21.23 14.59 17.04
CA ASN A 305 -20.94 14.88 15.64
C ASN A 305 -22.26 14.99 14.84
N PRO A 306 -22.62 16.18 14.30
CA PRO A 306 -23.87 16.39 13.59
C PRO A 306 -23.85 15.83 12.17
N SER A 307 -22.67 15.49 11.65
CA SER A 307 -22.45 15.09 10.25
C SER A 307 -22.54 13.59 10.02
N VAL A 308 -23.03 12.82 11.00
CA VAL A 308 -23.22 11.37 10.87
C VAL A 308 -24.26 11.08 9.77
N GLY A 309 -23.84 10.33 8.76
CA GLY A 309 -24.69 9.98 7.61
C GLY A 309 -24.85 11.11 6.59
N VAL A 310 -24.08 12.19 6.69
CA VAL A 310 -23.98 13.21 5.64
C VAL A 310 -23.14 12.66 4.50
N ASP A 311 -23.66 12.73 3.28
CA ASP A 311 -22.88 12.54 2.06
C ASP A 311 -22.35 13.89 1.60
N PHE A 312 -21.04 14.11 1.79
CA PHE A 312 -20.42 15.38 1.45
C PHE A 312 -20.32 15.62 -0.06
N THR A 313 -20.51 14.58 -0.90
CA THR A 313 -20.56 14.76 -2.35
C THR A 313 -21.84 15.45 -2.80
N GLU A 314 -22.91 15.40 -2.01
CA GLU A 314 -24.17 16.10 -2.28
C GLU A 314 -24.08 17.61 -2.03
N SER A 315 -23.08 18.06 -1.26
CA SER A 315 -22.82 19.48 -0.98
C SER A 315 -22.11 20.21 -2.12
N LEU A 316 -21.52 19.49 -3.08
CA LEU A 316 -20.73 20.08 -4.14
C LEU A 316 -21.61 20.93 -5.08
N SER A 317 -21.09 22.08 -5.47
CA SER A 317 -21.81 23.09 -6.22
C SER A 317 -20.91 23.76 -7.24
N THR A 318 -21.49 24.13 -8.38
CA THR A 318 -20.84 24.92 -9.44
C THR A 318 -21.31 26.38 -9.42
N THR A 319 -22.02 26.81 -8.36
CA THR A 319 -22.59 28.16 -8.21
C THR A 319 -22.64 28.63 -6.76
N ALA A 320 -21.89 28.03 -5.85
CA ALA A 320 -21.90 28.39 -4.42
C ALA A 320 -21.24 29.75 -4.14
N LEU A 321 -20.40 30.25 -5.03
CA LEU A 321 -19.74 31.54 -4.92
C LEU A 321 -20.67 32.71 -5.32
N GLU A 322 -21.72 32.46 -6.11
CA GLU A 322 -22.62 33.51 -6.58
C GLU A 322 -23.34 34.21 -5.42
N GLY A 323 -22.99 35.48 -5.20
CA GLY A 323 -23.58 36.31 -4.13
C GLY A 323 -23.04 36.03 -2.73
N THR A 324 -22.07 35.11 -2.59
CA THR A 324 -21.43 34.80 -1.31
C THR A 324 -20.45 35.90 -0.91
N ARG A 325 -20.33 36.17 0.39
CA ARG A 325 -19.37 37.12 0.96
C ARG A 325 -18.22 36.35 1.60
N LEU A 326 -16.99 36.57 1.16
CA LEU A 326 -15.81 35.88 1.67
C LEU A 326 -14.85 36.88 2.30
N GLY A 327 -14.40 36.58 3.51
CA GLY A 327 -13.29 37.28 4.13
C GLY A 327 -11.99 36.84 3.46
N TYR A 328 -11.06 37.73 3.14
CA TYR A 328 -9.73 37.33 2.68
C TYR A 328 -8.64 37.94 3.55
N VAL A 329 -7.61 37.13 3.85
CA VAL A 329 -6.38 37.61 4.50
C VAL A 329 -5.41 38.08 3.42
N GLU A 330 -4.90 39.30 3.55
CA GLU A 330 -3.96 39.90 2.58
C GLU A 330 -2.65 39.08 2.45
N SER A 331 -2.14 38.99 1.23
CA SER A 331 -0.86 38.35 0.91
C SER A 331 -0.26 38.97 -0.35
N ASP A 332 1.07 39.02 -0.41
CA ASP A 332 1.82 39.46 -1.59
C ASP A 332 2.06 38.31 -2.60
N ASP A 333 1.50 37.11 -2.37
CA ASP A 333 1.63 35.97 -3.28
C ASP A 333 0.78 36.20 -4.56
N PRO A 334 1.40 36.34 -5.74
CA PRO A 334 0.68 36.65 -6.98
C PRO A 334 -0.25 35.53 -7.44
N VAL A 335 0.02 34.26 -7.06
CA VAL A 335 -0.86 33.14 -7.40
C VAL A 335 -2.12 33.20 -6.55
N TYR A 336 -1.99 33.55 -5.27
CA TYR A 336 -3.14 33.79 -4.40
C TYR A 336 -3.96 35.00 -4.85
N ALA A 337 -3.31 36.09 -5.30
CA ALA A 337 -4.02 37.24 -5.86
C ALA A 337 -4.88 36.85 -7.08
N ALA A 338 -4.37 36.02 -7.99
CA ALA A 338 -5.15 35.50 -9.11
C ALA A 338 -6.30 34.57 -8.68
N ALA A 339 -6.11 33.80 -7.59
CA ALA A 339 -7.19 33.01 -7.00
C ALA A 339 -8.33 33.90 -6.45
N LEU A 340 -8.00 35.03 -5.83
CA LEU A 340 -9.00 36.01 -5.39
C LEU A 340 -9.78 36.60 -6.58
N GLU A 341 -9.11 36.93 -7.68
CA GLU A 341 -9.77 37.37 -8.92
C GLU A 341 -10.76 36.32 -9.44
N THR A 342 -10.38 35.03 -9.40
CA THR A 342 -11.27 33.92 -9.80
C THR A 342 -12.52 33.85 -8.92
N LEU A 343 -12.40 34.06 -7.61
CA LEU A 343 -13.56 34.09 -6.70
C LEU A 343 -14.52 35.25 -7.04
N GLU A 344 -13.99 36.45 -7.33
CA GLU A 344 -14.81 37.60 -7.74
C GLU A 344 -15.50 37.36 -9.08
N GLU A 345 -14.82 36.71 -10.03
CA GLU A 345 -15.39 36.35 -11.34
C GLU A 345 -16.55 35.36 -11.22
N GLN A 346 -16.52 34.44 -10.24
CA GLN A 346 -17.64 33.55 -9.90
C GLN A 346 -18.74 34.24 -9.06
N GLY A 347 -18.61 35.54 -8.79
CA GLY A 347 -19.66 36.35 -8.16
C GLY A 347 -19.55 36.47 -6.64
N ALA A 348 -18.43 36.07 -6.04
CA ALA A 348 -18.18 36.31 -4.62
C ALA A 348 -17.82 37.79 -4.36
N THR A 349 -18.24 38.31 -3.22
CA THR A 349 -17.81 39.62 -2.70
C THR A 349 -16.68 39.42 -1.69
N LEU A 350 -15.49 39.94 -1.99
CA LEU A 350 -14.33 39.82 -1.11
C LEU A 350 -14.26 40.98 -0.09
N VAL A 351 -14.02 40.64 1.18
CA VAL A 351 -13.88 41.58 2.29
C VAL A 351 -12.52 41.36 2.97
N PRO A 352 -11.64 42.36 3.09
CA PRO A 352 -10.37 42.18 3.78
C PRO A 352 -10.62 41.93 5.27
N VAL A 353 -10.06 40.87 5.83
CA VAL A 353 -10.20 40.50 7.25
C VAL A 353 -8.85 40.21 7.89
N GLN A 354 -8.82 40.29 9.22
CA GLN A 354 -7.68 39.83 10.02
C GLN A 354 -8.14 38.73 10.96
N VAL A 355 -7.42 37.61 10.94
CA VAL A 355 -7.63 36.51 11.90
C VAL A 355 -6.48 36.52 12.88
N GLY A 356 -6.81 36.81 14.15
CA GLY A 356 -5.84 36.84 15.24
C GLY A 356 -5.23 35.47 15.55
N ARG A 357 -4.20 35.49 16.40
CA ARG A 357 -3.66 34.29 17.05
C ARG A 357 -3.90 34.41 18.55
N SER A 358 -4.11 33.27 19.21
CA SER A 358 -4.18 33.25 20.67
C SER A 358 -2.88 33.77 21.29
N SER A 359 -3.03 34.42 22.44
CA SER A 359 -1.93 34.83 23.31
C SER A 359 -1.36 33.67 24.15
N ALA A 360 -2.08 32.55 24.24
CA ALA A 360 -1.62 31.33 24.89
C ALA A 360 -0.49 30.66 24.09
N GLY A 361 0.48 30.09 24.80
CA GLY A 361 1.54 29.29 24.18
C GLY A 361 1.00 27.95 23.65
N SER A 362 1.83 27.23 22.89
CA SER A 362 1.52 25.86 22.45
C SER A 362 1.30 24.91 23.64
N ILE A 363 0.31 24.03 23.51
CA ILE A 363 -0.01 22.95 24.48
C ILE A 363 0.58 21.59 24.09
N LEU A 364 1.17 21.47 22.89
CA LEU A 364 1.53 20.18 22.31
C LEU A 364 2.54 19.41 23.18
N THR A 365 3.56 20.10 23.71
CA THR A 365 4.55 19.48 24.61
C THR A 365 3.91 18.94 25.89
N SER A 366 2.86 19.61 26.39
CA SER A 366 2.13 19.18 27.58
C SER A 366 1.27 17.95 27.32
N GLU A 367 0.66 17.84 26.14
CA GLU A 367 -0.26 16.74 25.82
C GLU A 367 0.46 15.49 25.30
N TYR A 368 1.57 15.65 24.58
CA TYR A 368 2.19 14.57 23.82
C TYR A 368 2.49 13.33 24.66
N LYS A 369 3.22 13.44 25.78
CA LYS A 369 3.51 12.32 26.70
C LYS A 369 2.25 11.59 27.16
N ARG A 370 1.20 12.34 27.54
CA ARG A 370 -0.07 11.76 27.99
C ARG A 370 -0.71 10.94 26.88
N ASP A 371 -0.81 11.54 25.69
CA ASP A 371 -1.56 10.96 24.58
C ASP A 371 -0.81 9.79 23.94
N ILE A 372 0.52 9.91 23.73
CA ILE A 372 1.32 8.80 23.19
C ILE A 372 1.36 7.60 24.15
N ASN A 373 1.48 7.83 25.47
CA ASN A 373 1.45 6.73 26.43
C ASN A 373 0.07 6.06 26.47
N ALA A 374 -1.01 6.83 26.34
CA ALA A 374 -2.35 6.28 26.22
C ALA A 374 -2.49 5.39 24.98
N TYR A 375 -1.99 5.84 23.82
CA TYR A 375 -1.95 5.04 22.60
C TYR A 375 -1.12 3.75 22.77
N LEU A 376 0.12 3.86 23.24
CA LEU A 376 1.03 2.71 23.40
C LEU A 376 0.49 1.66 24.38
N SER A 377 -0.28 2.09 25.40
CA SER A 377 -0.92 1.16 26.35
C SER A 377 -2.00 0.26 25.74
N ARG A 378 -2.52 0.62 24.55
CA ARG A 378 -3.51 -0.17 23.80
C ARG A 378 -2.88 -1.28 22.96
N LEU A 379 -1.58 -1.14 22.66
CA LEU A 379 -0.89 -2.10 21.81
C LEU A 379 -0.80 -3.47 22.50
N PRO A 380 -0.68 -4.57 21.71
CA PRO A 380 -0.46 -5.90 22.25
C PRO A 380 0.67 -5.97 23.29
N ALA A 381 0.60 -6.95 24.19
CA ALA A 381 1.55 -7.09 25.30
C ALA A 381 3.01 -7.21 24.83
N ASP A 382 3.24 -7.76 23.64
CA ASP A 382 4.52 -7.95 22.97
C ASP A 382 4.96 -6.77 22.08
N ALA A 383 4.16 -5.70 21.95
CA ALA A 383 4.58 -4.51 21.21
C ALA A 383 5.87 -3.88 21.78
N PRO A 384 6.76 -3.35 20.91
CA PRO A 384 8.15 -3.04 21.26
C PRO A 384 8.30 -1.91 22.28
N MET A 385 7.38 -0.95 22.29
CA MET A 385 7.40 0.23 23.16
C MET A 385 6.08 0.33 23.93
N LYS A 386 6.14 0.69 25.21
CA LYS A 386 4.96 0.90 26.07
C LYS A 386 4.82 2.34 26.53
N THR A 387 5.91 3.10 26.53
CA THR A 387 5.93 4.50 26.95
C THR A 387 6.82 5.38 26.07
N LEU A 388 6.65 6.70 26.19
CA LEU A 388 7.56 7.69 25.63
C LEU A 388 9.00 7.52 26.15
N SER A 389 9.17 7.07 27.40
CA SER A 389 10.50 6.80 27.97
C SER A 389 11.20 5.69 27.19
N ASP A 390 10.47 4.60 26.89
CA ASP A 390 11.02 3.47 26.14
C ASP A 390 11.52 3.91 24.76
N ILE A 391 10.75 4.77 24.06
CA ILE A 391 11.14 5.34 22.76
C ILE A 391 12.41 6.19 22.91
N ILE A 392 12.48 7.07 23.91
CA ILE A 392 13.64 7.94 24.14
C ILE A 392 14.90 7.12 24.44
N GLU A 393 14.76 6.09 25.27
CA GLU A 393 15.83 5.17 25.65
C GLU A 393 16.30 4.37 24.44
N TYR A 394 15.38 3.76 23.68
CA TYR A 394 15.69 3.05 22.44
C TYR A 394 16.44 3.95 21.47
N ASN A 395 15.95 5.17 21.23
CA ASN A 395 16.59 6.12 20.33
C ASN A 395 18.00 6.50 20.80
N THR A 396 18.22 6.58 22.12
CA THR A 396 19.54 6.89 22.70
C THR A 396 20.52 5.72 22.51
N GLU A 397 20.04 4.48 22.64
CA GLU A 397 20.83 3.28 22.41
C GLU A 397 21.14 3.03 20.92
N HIS A 398 20.27 3.51 20.04
CA HIS A 398 20.36 3.36 18.57
C HIS A 398 20.51 4.73 17.89
N ALA A 399 21.38 5.59 18.44
CA ALA A 399 21.47 6.99 18.04
C ALA A 399 21.88 7.21 16.58
N ASP A 400 22.67 6.30 16.02
CA ASP A 400 23.07 6.27 14.61
C ASP A 400 21.87 6.11 13.67
N ALA A 401 20.92 5.24 14.01
CA ALA A 401 19.71 5.02 13.23
C ALA A 401 18.59 6.04 13.55
N ALA A 402 18.36 6.32 14.83
CA ALA A 402 17.18 7.05 15.30
C ALA A 402 17.37 8.57 15.42
N LEU A 403 18.59 9.06 15.64
CA LEU A 403 18.84 10.44 16.10
C LEU A 403 19.56 11.33 15.11
N LYS A 404 19.41 11.09 13.79
CA LYS A 404 19.99 11.95 12.74
C LYS A 404 19.75 13.46 12.97
N PHE A 405 18.55 13.83 13.47
CA PHE A 405 18.18 15.22 13.78
C PHE A 405 17.93 15.47 15.29
N GLY A 406 18.15 14.46 16.13
CA GLY A 406 17.88 14.48 17.57
C GLY A 406 16.41 14.24 17.93
N GLN A 407 16.10 14.39 19.23
CA GLN A 407 14.78 14.10 19.83
C GLN A 407 14.36 15.14 20.88
N THR A 408 14.64 16.42 20.62
CA THR A 408 14.48 17.50 21.62
C THR A 408 13.04 17.70 22.11
N LEU A 409 12.04 17.45 21.26
CA LEU A 409 10.63 17.61 21.62
C LEU A 409 10.13 16.44 22.46
N LEU A 410 10.61 15.22 22.18
CA LEU A 410 10.32 14.03 23.01
C LEU A 410 10.83 14.24 24.44
N LEU A 411 12.09 14.66 24.58
CA LEU A 411 12.70 14.97 25.88
C LEU A 411 11.92 16.06 26.62
N ALA A 412 11.56 17.15 25.93
CA ALA A 412 10.79 18.23 26.54
C ALA A 412 9.40 17.77 27.02
N SER A 413 8.73 16.88 26.27
CA SER A 413 7.43 16.35 26.68
C SER A 413 7.55 15.34 27.82
N GLN A 414 8.62 14.55 27.86
CA GLN A 414 8.86 13.58 28.93
C GLN A 414 8.98 14.23 30.31
N GLU A 415 9.53 15.45 30.38
CA GLU A 415 9.64 16.26 31.61
C GLU A 415 8.30 16.81 32.11
N VAL A 416 7.24 16.78 31.32
CA VAL A 416 5.92 17.23 31.77
C VAL A 416 5.29 16.16 32.67
N ASP A 417 4.87 16.59 33.85
CA ASP A 417 4.13 15.79 34.82
C ASP A 417 2.70 16.34 34.98
N LEU A 418 1.74 15.71 34.28
CA LEU A 418 0.32 16.05 34.42
C LEU A 418 -0.36 15.31 35.59
N GLU A 419 0.36 14.47 36.36
CA GLU A 419 -0.14 13.92 37.62
C GLU A 419 -0.01 14.94 38.75
N ASP A 420 0.94 15.88 38.64
CA ASP A 420 1.03 17.05 39.52
C ASP A 420 -0.18 17.99 39.33
N PRO A 421 -0.98 18.24 40.39
CA PRO A 421 -2.20 19.03 40.29
C PRO A 421 -1.99 20.48 39.81
N ASP A 422 -0.87 21.11 40.18
CA ASP A 422 -0.58 22.49 39.80
C ASP A 422 -0.22 22.58 38.31
N THR A 423 0.58 21.64 37.82
CA THR A 423 0.94 21.51 36.40
C THR A 423 -0.29 21.19 35.55
N TYR A 424 -1.14 20.27 36.00
CA TYR A 424 -2.41 19.95 35.35
C TYR A 424 -3.35 21.16 35.27
N ALA A 425 -3.47 21.94 36.36
CA ALA A 425 -4.30 23.14 36.39
C ALA A 425 -3.78 24.24 35.43
N GLN A 426 -2.45 24.43 35.36
CA GLN A 426 -1.83 25.37 34.43
C GLN A 426 -2.07 24.97 32.98
N TYR A 427 -1.81 23.69 32.64
CA TYR A 427 -2.09 23.15 31.32
C TYR A 427 -3.56 23.32 30.93
N THR A 428 -4.49 22.99 31.83
CA THR A 428 -5.93 23.08 31.58
C THR A 428 -6.33 24.53 31.27
N ALA A 429 -5.87 25.49 32.08
CA ALA A 429 -6.15 26.91 31.85
C ALA A 429 -5.55 27.41 30.53
N GLN A 430 -4.33 26.99 30.19
CA GLN A 430 -3.68 27.34 28.93
C GLN A 430 -4.41 26.77 27.72
N ARG A 431 -4.82 25.50 27.78
CA ARG A 431 -5.60 24.84 26.72
C ARG A 431 -6.94 25.56 26.53
N ASP A 432 -7.67 25.81 27.60
CA ASP A 432 -8.98 26.45 27.53
C ASP A 432 -8.86 27.87 26.95
N GLN A 433 -7.82 28.62 27.34
CA GLN A 433 -7.52 29.92 26.75
C GLN A 433 -7.16 29.81 25.26
N LEU A 434 -6.27 28.89 24.89
CA LEU A 434 -5.85 28.67 23.49
C LEU A 434 -7.05 28.38 22.58
N VAL A 435 -7.90 27.45 22.99
CA VAL A 435 -9.09 27.05 22.21
C VAL A 435 -10.09 28.20 22.16
N SER A 436 -10.40 28.83 23.30
CA SER A 436 -11.39 29.92 23.36
C SER A 436 -10.97 31.12 22.52
N GLU A 437 -9.74 31.60 22.67
CA GLU A 437 -9.25 32.77 21.92
C GLU A 437 -9.12 32.47 20.42
N SER A 438 -8.75 31.24 20.05
CA SER A 438 -8.66 30.85 18.63
C SER A 438 -10.03 30.78 17.97
N ARG A 439 -11.05 30.27 18.68
CA ARG A 439 -12.43 30.27 18.20
C ARG A 439 -12.98 31.68 18.08
N GLU A 440 -12.85 32.49 19.14
CA GLU A 440 -13.26 33.90 19.13
C GLU A 440 -12.60 34.68 17.98
N ALA A 441 -11.30 34.48 17.74
CA ALA A 441 -10.59 35.14 16.64
C ALA A 441 -11.15 34.80 15.24
N ILE A 442 -11.68 33.59 15.04
CA ILE A 442 -12.27 33.16 13.76
C ILE A 442 -13.73 33.61 13.70
N ASP A 443 -14.52 33.30 14.73
CA ASP A 443 -15.95 33.57 14.76
C ASP A 443 -16.23 35.08 14.72
N SER A 444 -15.47 35.90 15.44
CA SER A 444 -15.58 37.37 15.34
C SER A 444 -15.18 37.88 13.95
N ALA A 445 -14.18 37.28 13.29
CA ALA A 445 -13.80 37.67 11.94
C ALA A 445 -14.91 37.34 10.91
N LEU A 446 -15.63 36.24 11.09
CA LEU A 446 -16.80 35.87 10.28
C LEU A 446 -17.98 36.82 10.56
N GLU A 447 -18.38 36.96 11.82
CA GLU A 447 -19.57 37.71 12.24
C GLU A 447 -19.45 39.22 12.05
N GLU A 448 -18.33 39.83 12.46
CA GLU A 448 -18.17 41.29 12.41
C GLU A 448 -18.04 41.82 10.97
N ASN A 449 -17.59 40.97 10.04
CA ASN A 449 -17.41 41.32 8.64
C ASN A 449 -18.55 40.83 7.73
N ASP A 450 -19.50 40.08 8.28
CA ASP A 450 -20.64 39.49 7.55
C ASP A 450 -20.14 38.65 6.37
N VAL A 451 -19.31 37.64 6.66
CA VAL A 451 -18.72 36.73 5.65
C VAL A 451 -18.90 35.28 6.05
N GLU A 452 -19.08 34.41 5.05
CA GLU A 452 -19.46 33.00 5.27
C GLU A 452 -18.28 32.07 5.45
N ALA A 453 -17.13 32.46 4.89
CA ALA A 453 -15.86 31.78 5.07
C ALA A 453 -14.70 32.77 4.91
N ILE A 454 -13.53 32.37 5.38
CA ILE A 454 -12.28 33.14 5.26
C ILE A 454 -11.32 32.41 4.34
N VAL A 455 -10.84 33.07 3.30
CA VAL A 455 -9.79 32.58 2.42
C VAL A 455 -8.43 33.15 2.80
N SER A 456 -7.38 32.34 2.69
CA SER A 456 -6.00 32.79 2.93
C SER A 456 -4.97 32.00 2.13
N ALA A 457 -3.77 32.59 1.97
CA ALA A 457 -2.55 31.89 1.54
C ALA A 457 -1.93 31.10 2.73
N SER A 458 -2.73 30.23 3.36
CA SER A 458 -2.39 29.43 4.56
C SER A 458 -2.17 30.21 5.86
N ALA A 459 -2.43 31.52 5.91
CA ALA A 459 -2.22 32.36 7.10
C ALA A 459 -3.06 31.94 8.31
N THR A 460 -4.22 31.31 8.07
CA THR A 460 -5.19 30.90 9.08
C THR A 460 -4.94 29.50 9.68
N THR A 461 -4.02 28.72 9.09
CA THR A 461 -3.77 27.31 9.42
C THR A 461 -3.59 27.04 10.92
N GLY A 462 -2.74 27.85 11.57
CA GLY A 462 -2.44 27.67 13.01
C GLY A 462 -3.64 27.97 13.89
N THR A 463 -4.38 29.04 13.61
CA THR A 463 -5.57 29.42 14.39
C THR A 463 -6.71 28.41 14.20
N ALA A 464 -6.92 27.93 12.96
CA ALA A 464 -7.92 26.90 12.65
C ALA A 464 -7.65 25.58 13.38
N ALA A 465 -6.37 25.17 13.42
CA ALA A 465 -5.93 23.98 14.15
C ALA A 465 -6.21 24.11 15.65
N SER A 466 -5.80 25.22 16.28
CA SER A 466 -6.04 25.47 17.72
C SER A 466 -7.53 25.58 18.08
N ALA A 467 -8.36 26.10 17.17
CA ALA A 467 -9.81 26.18 17.35
C ALA A 467 -10.52 24.82 17.20
N GLY A 468 -9.87 23.88 16.48
CA GLY A 468 -10.45 22.62 16.04
C GLY A 468 -11.46 22.79 14.90
N TYR A 469 -11.36 23.86 14.10
CA TYR A 469 -12.33 24.23 13.05
C TYR A 469 -11.89 23.75 11.66
N PRO A 470 -12.82 23.51 10.72
CA PRO A 470 -12.50 22.89 9.44
C PRO A 470 -11.77 23.85 8.48
N SER A 471 -10.96 23.29 7.59
CA SER A 471 -10.34 24.03 6.49
C SER A 471 -10.18 23.15 5.26
N VAL A 472 -10.40 23.73 4.08
CA VAL A 472 -10.25 23.09 2.77
C VAL A 472 -9.17 23.84 1.98
N SER A 473 -8.08 23.17 1.66
CA SER A 473 -7.02 23.66 0.79
C SER A 473 -7.29 23.20 -0.64
N VAL A 474 -7.24 24.10 -1.63
CA VAL A 474 -7.47 23.80 -3.06
C VAL A 474 -6.34 24.36 -3.90
N PRO A 475 -5.82 23.64 -4.91
CA PRO A 475 -4.82 24.16 -5.85
C PRO A 475 -5.24 25.50 -6.46
N ALA A 476 -4.33 26.48 -6.40
CA ALA A 476 -4.51 27.81 -6.99
C ALA A 476 -3.56 28.09 -8.16
N GLY A 477 -2.50 27.29 -8.29
CA GLY A 477 -1.54 27.37 -9.39
C GLY A 477 -0.11 27.18 -8.92
N TYR A 478 0.84 27.73 -9.68
CA TYR A 478 2.27 27.48 -9.49
C TYR A 478 3.07 28.77 -9.57
N ALA A 479 4.03 28.93 -8.67
CA ALA A 479 4.92 30.10 -8.66
C ALA A 479 5.80 30.12 -9.93
N ALA A 480 5.86 31.27 -10.61
CA ALA A 480 6.52 31.39 -11.91
C ALA A 480 8.03 31.13 -11.90
N ASN A 481 8.70 31.31 -10.75
CA ASN A 481 10.15 31.22 -10.63
C ASN A 481 10.67 29.79 -10.41
N ASN A 482 9.90 28.93 -9.75
CA ASN A 482 10.34 27.58 -9.36
C ASN A 482 9.25 26.52 -9.50
N ARG A 483 8.09 26.85 -10.11
CA ARG A 483 6.94 25.96 -10.27
C ARG A 483 6.41 25.40 -8.95
N ARG A 484 6.71 26.03 -7.81
CA ARG A 484 6.20 25.57 -6.51
C ARG A 484 4.68 25.71 -6.50
N PRO A 485 3.93 24.66 -6.15
CA PRO A 485 2.50 24.78 -6.04
C PRO A 485 2.09 25.78 -4.94
N VAL A 486 0.97 26.45 -5.17
CA VAL A 486 0.30 27.34 -4.24
C VAL A 486 -1.16 26.93 -4.20
N ASN A 487 -1.71 26.94 -2.99
CA ASN A 487 -3.12 26.66 -2.74
C ASN A 487 -3.78 27.88 -2.07
N ILE A 488 -5.08 28.01 -2.30
CA ILE A 488 -5.99 28.82 -1.50
C ILE A 488 -6.58 27.94 -0.40
N VAL A 489 -6.71 28.48 0.82
CA VAL A 489 -7.30 27.77 1.96
C VAL A 489 -8.58 28.45 2.39
N PHE A 490 -9.70 27.73 2.35
CA PHE A 490 -11.00 28.14 2.89
C PHE A 490 -11.10 27.67 4.34
N LEU A 491 -11.44 28.59 5.25
CA LEU A 491 -11.66 28.36 6.68
C LEU A 491 -13.11 28.73 7.02
N GLY A 492 -13.79 27.87 7.77
CA GLY A 492 -15.12 28.12 8.32
C GLY A 492 -15.17 27.87 9.83
N THR A 493 -16.36 28.03 10.41
CA THR A 493 -16.63 27.67 11.82
C THR A 493 -16.79 26.16 11.98
N ALA A 494 -16.89 25.65 13.21
CA ALA A 494 -17.08 24.21 13.45
C ALA A 494 -18.28 23.64 12.66
N TRP A 495 -18.08 22.44 12.11
CA TRP A 495 -19.10 21.66 11.37
C TRP A 495 -19.56 22.26 10.03
N SER A 496 -18.78 23.19 9.47
CA SER A 496 -19.07 23.83 8.17
C SER A 496 -18.45 23.12 6.96
N GLU A 497 -18.06 21.86 7.08
CA GLU A 497 -17.38 21.13 5.99
C GLU A 497 -18.19 21.11 4.70
N ALA A 498 -19.51 20.94 4.78
CA ALA A 498 -20.40 20.90 3.61
C ALA A 498 -20.42 22.25 2.86
N GLU A 499 -20.54 23.35 3.59
CA GLU A 499 -20.50 24.70 3.02
C GLU A 499 -19.13 25.02 2.42
N LEU A 500 -18.04 24.68 3.12
CA LEU A 500 -16.69 24.89 2.61
C LEU A 500 -16.42 24.07 1.35
N LEU A 501 -16.91 22.83 1.28
CA LEU A 501 -16.80 21.97 0.11
C LEU A 501 -17.58 22.54 -1.09
N ALA A 502 -18.77 23.10 -0.86
CA ALA A 502 -19.54 23.76 -1.92
C ALA A 502 -18.78 24.95 -2.53
N LEU A 503 -18.18 25.79 -1.69
CA LEU A 503 -17.38 26.94 -2.13
C LEU A 503 -16.08 26.50 -2.83
N ALA A 504 -15.42 25.48 -2.28
CA ALA A 504 -14.20 24.92 -2.82
C ALA A 504 -14.42 24.26 -4.19
N SER A 505 -15.53 23.53 -4.39
CA SER A 505 -15.83 22.90 -5.68
C SER A 505 -16.11 23.92 -6.78
N ASP A 506 -16.88 24.96 -6.47
CA ASP A 506 -17.16 26.03 -7.43
C ASP A 506 -15.86 26.76 -7.84
N TYR A 507 -14.99 27.03 -6.87
CA TYR A 507 -13.66 27.56 -7.14
C TYR A 507 -12.79 26.61 -7.98
N GLU A 508 -12.74 25.32 -7.64
CA GLU A 508 -11.94 24.32 -8.39
C GLU A 508 -12.40 24.22 -9.85
N ASP A 509 -13.71 24.18 -10.10
CA ASP A 509 -14.32 24.13 -11.43
C ASP A 509 -14.00 25.39 -12.25
N ALA A 510 -13.98 26.56 -11.61
CA ALA A 510 -13.61 27.81 -12.25
C ALA A 510 -12.10 27.93 -12.53
N ALA A 511 -11.27 27.55 -11.56
CA ALA A 511 -9.83 27.75 -11.60
C ALA A 511 -9.11 26.72 -12.49
N GLN A 512 -9.54 25.45 -12.45
CA GLN A 512 -8.90 24.31 -13.14
C GLN A 512 -7.37 24.34 -13.01
N ALA A 513 -6.89 24.66 -11.80
CA ALA A 513 -5.50 25.04 -11.57
C ALA A 513 -4.58 23.83 -11.39
N TRP A 514 -5.13 22.68 -11.01
CA TRP A 514 -4.36 21.45 -10.82
C TRP A 514 -3.80 20.93 -12.14
N ARG A 515 -2.56 20.43 -12.10
CA ARG A 515 -1.88 19.75 -13.22
C ARG A 515 -1.11 18.58 -12.67
N SER A 516 -0.96 17.52 -13.45
CA SER A 516 -0.17 16.39 -12.96
C SER A 516 1.31 16.77 -12.82
N PRO A 517 2.04 16.12 -11.89
CA PRO A 517 3.50 16.25 -11.83
C PRO A 517 4.19 15.86 -13.15
N GLU A 518 3.64 14.87 -13.86
CA GLU A 518 4.13 14.42 -15.18
C GLU A 518 4.06 15.53 -16.22
N GLU A 519 2.97 16.30 -16.25
CA GLU A 519 2.82 17.45 -17.14
C GLU A 519 3.71 18.63 -16.73
N THR A 520 3.85 18.85 -15.42
CA THR A 520 4.55 20.03 -14.88
C THR A 520 6.08 19.87 -14.91
N ASN A 521 6.57 18.64 -14.71
CA ASN A 521 7.97 18.30 -14.73
C ASN A 521 8.24 16.90 -15.33
N PRO A 522 7.99 16.70 -16.64
CA PRO A 522 8.11 15.39 -17.29
C PRO A 522 9.51 14.79 -17.20
N SER A 523 10.54 15.62 -17.00
CA SER A 523 11.92 15.16 -16.85
C SER A 523 12.15 14.27 -15.63
N LEU A 524 11.37 14.46 -14.55
CA LEU A 524 11.47 13.66 -13.34
C LEU A 524 10.90 12.25 -13.54
N PHE A 525 10.04 12.05 -14.54
CA PHE A 525 9.31 10.81 -14.80
C PHE A 525 9.84 10.05 -16.02
N ARG A 526 10.96 10.46 -16.61
CA ARG A 526 11.60 9.77 -17.74
C ARG A 526 12.09 8.38 -17.34
N CYS A 527 12.07 7.45 -18.30
CA CYS A 527 12.57 6.08 -18.13
C CYS A 527 11.85 5.28 -17.02
N THR A 528 10.62 5.67 -16.64
CA THR A 528 9.81 4.96 -15.62
C THR A 528 8.90 3.90 -16.21
N GLY A 529 8.67 3.91 -17.53
CA GLY A 529 7.83 2.93 -18.23
C GLY A 529 6.32 3.08 -17.99
N ILE A 530 5.87 4.20 -17.40
CA ILE A 530 4.45 4.44 -17.08
C ILE A 530 3.67 5.21 -18.17
N SER A 531 4.34 5.81 -19.17
CA SER A 531 3.66 6.49 -20.29
C SER A 531 4.47 6.47 -21.59
N GLU A 532 3.76 6.45 -22.74
CA GLU A 532 4.38 6.46 -24.08
C GLU A 532 5.22 7.74 -24.33
N GLU A 533 4.87 8.88 -23.73
CA GLU A 533 5.61 10.14 -23.88
C GLU A 533 6.90 10.21 -23.05
N THR A 534 7.09 9.27 -22.12
CA THR A 534 8.31 9.13 -21.30
C THR A 534 9.19 7.96 -21.76
N GLU A 535 8.92 7.45 -22.98
CA GLU A 535 9.50 6.25 -23.54
C GLU A 535 11.03 6.19 -23.51
N TRP A 536 11.48 4.96 -23.33
CA TRP A 536 12.85 4.51 -23.33
C TRP A 536 13.55 4.83 -24.65
N ASP A 537 14.40 5.87 -24.68
CA ASP A 537 15.37 6.07 -25.75
C ASP A 537 16.73 5.45 -25.38
N ASP A 538 17.66 5.40 -26.32
CA ASP A 538 19.01 4.84 -26.10
C ASP A 538 19.79 5.51 -24.95
N SER A 539 19.33 6.66 -24.43
CA SER A 539 19.93 7.33 -23.27
C SER A 539 19.54 6.70 -21.93
N CYS A 540 18.38 6.03 -21.84
CA CYS A 540 17.96 5.30 -20.63
C CYS A 540 18.85 4.06 -20.36
N ALA A 541 19.41 3.44 -21.40
CA ALA A 541 20.31 2.29 -21.27
C ALA A 541 21.79 2.67 -20.96
N GLN A 542 22.17 3.95 -21.10
CA GLN A 542 23.58 4.38 -21.07
C GLN A 542 23.99 5.15 -19.81
N ASN A 543 23.06 5.54 -18.93
CA ASN A 543 23.37 6.21 -17.67
C ASN A 543 22.29 5.92 -16.61
N PRO A 544 22.49 5.00 -15.66
CA PRO A 544 21.70 5.03 -14.44
C PRO A 544 21.91 6.40 -13.75
N PRO A 545 20.90 6.97 -13.07
CA PRO A 545 21.06 8.24 -12.37
C PRO A 545 22.16 8.14 -11.31
N SER A 546 23.35 8.65 -11.61
CA SER A 546 24.39 8.85 -10.60
C SER A 546 24.16 10.22 -9.98
N TRP A 547 23.53 10.24 -8.82
CA TRP A 547 23.50 11.44 -7.99
C TRP A 547 24.92 11.73 -7.49
N PRO A 548 25.37 12.99 -7.46
CA PRO A 548 26.62 13.33 -6.80
C PRO A 548 26.46 13.02 -5.32
N GLU A 549 27.24 12.06 -4.82
CA GLU A 549 27.45 11.91 -3.38
C GLU A 549 27.83 13.29 -2.82
N GLU A 550 27.06 13.80 -1.87
CA GLU A 550 27.49 14.97 -1.11
C GLU A 550 28.82 14.64 -0.42
N PRO A 551 29.80 15.56 -0.40
CA PRO A 551 31.08 15.27 0.22
C PRO A 551 30.89 15.14 1.73
N GLU A 552 30.91 13.91 2.23
CA GLU A 552 30.95 13.62 3.65
C GLU A 552 32.23 14.21 4.28
N PRO A 553 32.17 14.75 5.51
CA PRO A 553 33.36 15.19 6.22
C PRO A 553 34.27 13.99 6.52
N GLU A 554 35.54 14.07 6.10
CA GLU A 554 36.56 13.03 6.29
C GLU A 554 36.65 12.56 7.75
N VAL A 555 36.11 11.37 8.04
CA VAL A 555 36.42 10.58 9.24
C VAL A 555 37.29 9.39 8.81
N PRO A 556 38.51 9.20 9.35
CA PRO A 556 39.38 8.14 8.87
C PRO A 556 38.94 6.76 9.36
N GLY A 557 38.45 5.94 8.42
CA GLY A 557 38.80 4.52 8.28
C GLY A 557 37.98 3.51 9.07
N MET A 558 36.95 2.97 8.42
CA MET A 558 36.77 1.53 8.12
C MET A 558 35.99 1.44 6.79
N PRO A 559 36.22 0.44 5.93
CA PRO A 559 35.32 0.23 4.79
C PRO A 559 33.97 -0.23 5.36
N GLU A 560 32.98 0.66 5.36
CA GLU A 560 31.59 0.25 5.54
C GLU A 560 31.19 -0.56 4.30
N GLU A 561 30.81 -1.82 4.51
CA GLU A 561 29.99 -2.48 3.51
C GLU A 561 28.74 -1.62 3.29
N PRO A 562 28.33 -1.39 2.03
CA PRO A 562 27.09 -0.67 1.78
C PRO A 562 25.96 -1.38 2.52
N ALA A 563 25.15 -0.61 3.25
CA ALA A 563 24.00 -1.15 3.95
C ALA A 563 23.17 -2.03 2.97
N PRO A 564 22.77 -3.24 3.37
CA PRO A 564 22.02 -4.11 2.48
C PRO A 564 20.75 -3.39 2.00
N PRO A 565 20.32 -3.61 0.74
CA PRO A 565 19.16 -2.94 0.18
C PRO A 565 17.95 -3.10 1.09
N ARG A 566 17.08 -2.08 1.14
CA ARG A 566 15.90 -2.10 2.02
C ARG A 566 14.82 -3.10 1.57
N THR A 567 14.86 -3.48 0.28
CA THR A 567 13.90 -4.37 -0.40
C THR A 567 14.63 -5.29 -1.36
N GLY A 568 14.09 -6.49 -1.58
CA GLY A 568 14.70 -7.52 -2.43
C GLY A 568 14.58 -8.92 -1.84
N PHE A 569 15.31 -9.86 -2.41
CA PHE A 569 15.49 -11.22 -1.89
C PHE A 569 16.70 -11.27 -0.95
N PHE A 570 16.54 -12.00 0.14
CA PHE A 570 17.54 -12.25 1.18
C PHE A 570 17.51 -13.76 1.43
N LEU A 571 18.45 -14.48 0.84
CA LEU A 571 18.53 -15.94 0.92
C LEU A 571 19.64 -16.31 1.90
N ASN A 572 19.39 -17.28 2.78
CA ASN A 572 20.33 -17.78 3.79
C ASN A 572 20.76 -19.18 3.42
N ASP A 573 22.05 -19.41 3.20
CA ASP A 573 22.62 -20.73 2.86
C ASP A 573 22.68 -21.68 4.07
N GLY A 574 22.18 -21.25 5.24
CA GLY A 574 22.17 -21.98 6.49
C GLY A 574 21.03 -21.58 7.43
N TRP A 575 21.29 -21.73 8.73
CA TRP A 575 20.32 -21.46 9.81
C TRP A 575 20.79 -20.35 10.75
N ASP A 576 21.48 -19.34 10.21
CA ASP A 576 21.87 -18.17 10.99
C ASP A 576 20.90 -16.99 10.80
N ALA A 577 21.32 -15.79 11.22
CA ALA A 577 20.46 -14.60 11.16
C ALA A 577 20.71 -13.73 9.92
N TRP A 578 21.64 -14.12 9.04
CA TRP A 578 22.17 -13.29 7.96
C TRP A 578 21.77 -13.84 6.59
N ALA A 579 21.87 -13.02 5.55
CA ALA A 579 21.62 -13.44 4.18
C ALA A 579 22.96 -13.55 3.46
N ASP A 580 23.16 -14.66 2.75
CA ASP A 580 24.33 -14.90 1.91
C ASP A 580 24.11 -14.30 0.52
N HIS A 581 22.86 -14.33 0.04
CA HIS A 581 22.48 -13.76 -1.25
C HIS A 581 21.49 -12.61 -1.06
N VAL A 582 21.86 -11.44 -1.58
CA VAL A 582 21.00 -10.25 -1.54
C VAL A 582 20.92 -9.61 -2.91
N PHE A 583 19.73 -9.64 -3.52
CA PHE A 583 19.50 -9.10 -4.86
C PHE A 583 18.03 -8.71 -5.08
N ARG A 584 17.75 -7.98 -6.17
CA ARG A 584 16.38 -7.64 -6.58
C ARG A 584 16.08 -8.32 -7.90
N TYR A 585 14.93 -8.96 -8.01
CA TYR A 585 14.50 -9.62 -9.24
C TYR A 585 12.99 -9.44 -9.46
N GLY A 586 12.65 -8.96 -10.66
CA GLY A 586 11.31 -8.58 -11.12
C GLY A 586 10.50 -7.66 -10.21
N ARG A 587 9.18 -7.66 -10.43
CA ARG A 587 8.21 -6.69 -9.89
C ARG A 587 7.65 -7.16 -8.57
N PHE A 588 7.37 -6.27 -7.61
CA PHE A 588 6.78 -6.66 -6.33
C PHE A 588 5.42 -7.39 -6.47
N THR A 589 4.69 -7.16 -7.56
CA THR A 589 3.43 -7.84 -7.88
C THR A 589 3.58 -9.25 -8.46
N ASP A 590 4.81 -9.67 -8.80
CA ASP A 590 5.10 -11.00 -9.35
C ASP A 590 4.90 -12.07 -8.27
N GLU A 591 4.19 -13.15 -8.63
CA GLU A 591 4.18 -14.39 -7.82
C GLU A 591 5.54 -15.07 -7.97
N VAL A 592 6.16 -15.43 -6.84
CA VAL A 592 7.49 -16.03 -6.79
C VAL A 592 7.36 -17.54 -6.61
N LEU A 593 8.14 -18.28 -7.39
CA LEU A 593 8.22 -19.73 -7.38
C LEU A 593 9.71 -20.12 -7.25
N ILE A 594 10.00 -21.15 -6.46
CA ILE A 594 11.35 -21.66 -6.21
C ILE A 594 11.45 -23.08 -6.75
N GLY A 595 12.59 -23.41 -7.34
CA GLY A 595 12.94 -24.76 -7.80
C GLY A 595 14.30 -24.79 -8.49
N ASP A 596 14.83 -26.00 -8.69
CA ASP A 596 15.98 -26.32 -9.52
C ASP A 596 15.55 -26.46 -10.99
N TRP A 597 15.54 -25.34 -11.70
CA TRP A 597 14.98 -25.29 -13.05
C TRP A 597 15.91 -25.84 -14.13
N ASP A 598 17.18 -26.08 -13.85
CA ASP A 598 18.18 -26.57 -14.81
C ASP A 598 18.89 -27.87 -14.42
N GLY A 599 18.58 -28.39 -13.22
CA GLY A 599 19.01 -29.68 -12.71
C GLY A 599 20.42 -29.66 -12.13
N ASP A 600 20.91 -28.50 -11.69
CA ASP A 600 22.25 -28.35 -11.13
C ASP A 600 22.33 -28.59 -9.62
N GLY A 601 21.18 -28.78 -8.97
CA GLY A 601 20.98 -28.97 -7.55
C GLY A 601 20.74 -27.67 -6.78
N THR A 602 20.78 -26.51 -7.42
CA THR A 602 20.63 -25.21 -6.77
C THR A 602 19.27 -24.62 -7.06
N ASP A 603 18.53 -24.28 -6.01
CA ASP A 603 17.25 -23.61 -6.14
C ASP A 603 17.41 -22.14 -6.54
N THR A 604 16.63 -21.74 -7.54
CA THR A 604 16.59 -20.37 -8.03
C THR A 604 15.18 -19.87 -8.26
N ILE A 605 15.07 -18.57 -8.55
CA ILE A 605 13.80 -17.85 -8.55
C ILE A 605 13.17 -17.83 -9.93
N THR A 606 11.90 -18.22 -9.99
CA THR A 606 10.99 -17.96 -11.12
C THR A 606 9.92 -16.97 -10.72
N LEU A 607 9.64 -16.02 -11.61
CA LEU A 607 8.58 -15.02 -11.41
C LEU A 607 7.41 -15.28 -12.36
N ARG A 608 6.19 -15.19 -11.85
CA ARG A 608 4.98 -15.42 -12.63
C ARG A 608 4.13 -14.15 -12.75
N ARG A 609 3.77 -13.83 -14.00
CA ARG A 609 2.89 -12.74 -14.41
C ARG A 609 1.68 -13.29 -15.14
N GLY A 610 0.60 -13.54 -14.40
CA GLY A 610 -0.61 -14.17 -14.94
C GLY A 610 -0.35 -15.58 -15.47
N ARG A 611 -0.09 -15.72 -16.77
CA ARG A 611 0.23 -17.01 -17.42
C ARG A 611 1.68 -17.13 -17.90
N GLU A 612 2.47 -16.07 -17.79
CA GLU A 612 3.86 -16.01 -18.20
C GLU A 612 4.79 -16.28 -17.02
N PHE A 613 5.84 -17.06 -17.26
CA PHE A 613 6.84 -17.47 -16.30
C PHE A 613 8.20 -16.98 -16.77
N HIS A 614 8.91 -16.29 -15.90
CA HIS A 614 10.23 -15.70 -16.10
C HIS A 614 11.21 -16.45 -15.18
N VAL A 615 11.93 -17.41 -15.75
CA VAL A 615 12.83 -18.32 -15.03
C VAL A 615 14.23 -17.70 -15.00
N SER A 616 14.83 -17.60 -13.82
CA SER A 616 16.25 -17.29 -13.61
C SER A 616 16.97 -18.54 -13.15
N ASP A 617 18.08 -18.88 -13.79
CA ASP A 617 18.94 -20.02 -13.43
C ASP A 617 20.11 -19.55 -12.53
N ALA A 618 19.90 -18.47 -11.76
CA ALA A 618 20.88 -17.95 -10.79
C ALA A 618 20.24 -17.03 -9.72
N GLN A 619 20.89 -16.90 -8.56
CA GLN A 619 20.55 -15.91 -7.51
C GLN A 619 20.98 -14.49 -7.92
N ARG A 620 20.32 -13.92 -8.93
CA ARG A 620 20.61 -12.57 -9.43
C ARG A 620 19.37 -11.82 -9.86
N GLY A 621 19.50 -10.50 -9.94
CA GLY A 621 18.58 -9.64 -10.67
C GLY A 621 18.85 -9.60 -12.17
N GLY A 622 17.97 -8.92 -12.91
CA GLY A 622 18.11 -8.70 -14.35
C GLY A 622 17.06 -9.42 -15.19
N ASP A 623 17.40 -9.72 -16.45
CA ASP A 623 16.52 -10.44 -17.36
C ASP A 623 16.43 -11.92 -17.00
N ALA A 624 15.27 -12.53 -17.31
CA ALA A 624 15.08 -13.97 -17.19
C ALA A 624 15.90 -14.74 -18.22
N ASP A 625 16.47 -15.87 -17.83
CA ASP A 625 17.17 -16.79 -18.72
C ASP A 625 16.19 -17.45 -19.70
N ARG A 626 14.97 -17.74 -19.23
CA ARG A 626 13.92 -18.39 -20.02
C ARG A 626 12.54 -17.80 -19.73
N THR A 627 11.70 -17.74 -20.76
CA THR A 627 10.30 -17.30 -20.65
C THR A 627 9.37 -18.27 -21.37
N PHE A 628 8.25 -18.61 -20.73
CA PHE A 628 7.22 -19.45 -21.34
C PHE A 628 5.84 -19.19 -20.73
N THR A 629 4.80 -19.72 -21.37
CA THR A 629 3.42 -19.61 -20.86
C THR A 629 2.82 -20.98 -20.55
N TYR A 630 2.19 -21.12 -19.40
CA TYR A 630 1.51 -22.34 -18.98
C TYR A 630 0.26 -22.03 -18.13
N GLY A 631 -0.76 -22.88 -18.21
CA GLY A 631 -1.98 -22.72 -17.41
C GLY A 631 -2.85 -21.50 -17.76
N ARG A 632 -3.66 -21.07 -16.78
CA ARG A 632 -4.54 -19.89 -16.80
C ARG A 632 -4.08 -18.90 -15.74
N ALA A 633 -4.42 -17.62 -15.91
CA ALA A 633 -4.00 -16.55 -14.99
C ALA A 633 -4.47 -16.75 -13.53
N GLY A 634 -5.61 -17.43 -13.30
CA GLY A 634 -6.15 -17.72 -11.97
C GLY A 634 -5.85 -19.13 -11.44
N ASP A 635 -5.01 -19.92 -12.12
CA ASP A 635 -4.60 -21.23 -11.60
C ASP A 635 -3.64 -21.04 -10.40
N VAL A 636 -3.76 -21.88 -9.37
CA VAL A 636 -2.72 -22.02 -8.34
C VAL A 636 -1.59 -22.85 -8.93
N VAL A 637 -0.35 -22.37 -8.82
CA VAL A 637 0.83 -23.09 -9.33
C VAL A 637 1.56 -23.76 -8.18
N LEU A 638 2.07 -24.95 -8.46
CA LEU A 638 2.93 -25.72 -7.57
C LEU A 638 4.21 -26.07 -8.32
N VAL A 639 5.32 -26.15 -7.61
CA VAL A 639 6.63 -26.56 -8.13
C VAL A 639 7.00 -27.90 -7.51
N GLY A 640 7.70 -28.73 -8.28
CA GLY A 640 8.30 -29.99 -7.83
C GLY A 640 8.87 -30.82 -8.98
N ASP A 641 9.73 -31.77 -8.63
CA ASP A 641 10.27 -32.82 -9.49
C ASP A 641 9.26 -33.98 -9.60
N TRP A 642 8.29 -33.83 -10.49
CA TRP A 642 7.16 -34.76 -10.59
C TRP A 642 7.51 -36.14 -11.15
N ASP A 643 8.65 -36.31 -11.84
CA ASP A 643 9.08 -37.60 -12.40
C ASP A 643 10.44 -38.12 -11.92
N GLY A 644 11.06 -37.40 -10.98
CA GLY A 644 12.24 -37.83 -10.24
C GLY A 644 13.53 -37.71 -11.04
N ASP A 645 13.60 -36.77 -11.99
CA ASP A 645 14.78 -36.57 -12.84
C ASP A 645 15.76 -35.52 -12.31
N GLY A 646 15.41 -34.85 -11.20
CA GLY A 646 16.15 -33.79 -10.54
C GLY A 646 15.88 -32.40 -11.10
N ILE A 647 14.89 -32.21 -11.98
CA ILE A 647 14.53 -30.89 -12.52
C ILE A 647 13.13 -30.51 -12.06
N ASP A 648 13.04 -29.37 -11.39
CA ASP A 648 11.77 -28.82 -10.96
C ASP A 648 10.92 -28.32 -12.12
N THR A 649 9.63 -28.67 -12.05
CA THR A 649 8.67 -28.32 -13.08
C THR A 649 7.30 -27.97 -12.48
N LEU A 650 6.38 -27.50 -13.32
CA LEU A 650 5.15 -26.88 -12.84
C LEU A 650 3.96 -27.83 -12.82
N ALA A 651 3.13 -27.71 -11.79
CA ALA A 651 1.75 -28.19 -11.79
C ALA A 651 0.77 -27.02 -11.62
N VAL A 652 -0.37 -27.10 -12.31
CA VAL A 652 -1.49 -26.17 -12.08
C VAL A 652 -2.64 -26.88 -11.40
N ARG A 653 -3.17 -26.27 -10.34
CA ARG A 653 -4.26 -26.80 -9.52
C ARG A 653 -5.57 -26.07 -9.80
N ARG A 654 -6.65 -26.85 -9.94
CA ARG A 654 -8.03 -26.36 -10.10
C ARG A 654 -8.95 -27.14 -9.17
N GLY A 655 -9.27 -26.55 -8.02
CA GLY A 655 -9.99 -27.25 -6.95
C GLY A 655 -9.16 -28.42 -6.43
N ASN A 656 -9.61 -29.66 -6.63
CA ASN A 656 -8.87 -30.86 -6.21
C ASN A 656 -8.24 -31.65 -7.36
N GLU A 657 -8.16 -31.05 -8.56
CA GLU A 657 -7.50 -31.60 -9.73
C GLU A 657 -6.16 -30.90 -9.97
N TYR A 658 -5.11 -31.68 -10.23
CA TYR A 658 -3.74 -31.24 -10.43
C TYR A 658 -3.28 -31.66 -11.82
N HIS A 659 -2.73 -30.71 -12.57
CA HIS A 659 -2.26 -30.90 -13.94
C HIS A 659 -0.74 -30.68 -13.98
N LEU A 660 0.00 -31.78 -13.88
CA LEU A 660 1.46 -31.78 -13.75
C LEU A 660 2.12 -31.79 -15.13
N LYS A 661 3.23 -31.08 -15.24
CA LYS A 661 4.06 -31.01 -16.44
C LYS A 661 5.47 -31.44 -16.06
N ASN A 662 6.08 -32.34 -16.82
CA ASN A 662 7.45 -32.81 -16.61
C ASN A 662 8.43 -32.06 -17.56
N SER A 663 8.11 -30.80 -17.85
CA SER A 663 8.95 -29.96 -18.71
C SER A 663 8.61 -28.50 -18.50
N ILE A 664 9.62 -27.64 -18.55
CA ILE A 664 9.48 -26.17 -18.50
C ILE A 664 9.04 -25.65 -19.88
N SER A 665 7.80 -25.97 -20.27
CA SER A 665 7.22 -25.56 -21.54
C SER A 665 5.68 -25.46 -21.48
N GLY A 666 5.10 -24.65 -22.36
CA GLY A 666 3.65 -24.60 -22.53
C GLY A 666 3.09 -25.86 -23.21
N GLY A 667 1.82 -26.19 -22.95
CA GLY A 667 1.17 -27.34 -23.59
C GLY A 667 0.15 -28.04 -22.67
N PRO A 668 -0.38 -29.21 -23.08
CA PRO A 668 -1.17 -30.05 -22.19
C PRO A 668 -0.30 -30.62 -21.06
N ALA A 669 -0.94 -30.93 -19.93
CA ALA A 669 -0.30 -31.63 -18.82
C ALA A 669 0.03 -33.08 -19.19
N ASP A 670 1.13 -33.58 -18.62
CA ASP A 670 1.60 -34.95 -18.82
C ASP A 670 0.85 -35.92 -17.88
N VAL A 671 0.53 -35.45 -16.67
CA VAL A 671 -0.24 -36.20 -15.67
C VAL A 671 -1.39 -35.35 -15.14
N VAL A 672 -2.57 -35.96 -14.98
CA VAL A 672 -3.71 -35.33 -14.29
C VAL A 672 -4.18 -36.24 -13.18
N VAL A 673 -4.18 -35.73 -11.95
CA VAL A 673 -4.56 -36.48 -10.75
C VAL A 673 -5.58 -35.70 -9.92
N ARG A 674 -6.38 -36.41 -9.13
CA ARG A 674 -7.24 -35.81 -8.11
C ARG A 674 -6.87 -36.30 -6.73
N TYR A 675 -6.68 -35.38 -5.81
CA TYR A 675 -6.34 -35.69 -4.43
C TYR A 675 -6.90 -34.61 -3.50
N GLY A 676 -7.35 -35.01 -2.30
CA GLY A 676 -7.95 -34.09 -1.33
C GLY A 676 -9.26 -33.42 -1.78
N LYS A 677 -9.56 -32.31 -1.11
CA LYS A 677 -10.73 -31.45 -1.33
C LYS A 677 -10.34 -30.17 -2.04
N ALA A 678 -11.34 -29.47 -2.57
CA ALA A 678 -11.11 -28.24 -3.35
C ALA A 678 -10.58 -27.08 -2.49
N ASP A 679 -10.91 -27.06 -1.21
CA ASP A 679 -10.58 -26.04 -0.21
C ASP A 679 -9.35 -26.40 0.64
N ASP A 680 -8.74 -27.57 0.43
CA ASP A 680 -7.53 -27.95 1.17
C ASP A 680 -6.36 -27.02 0.79
N ALA A 681 -5.52 -26.65 1.74
CA ALA A 681 -4.19 -26.11 1.43
C ALA A 681 -3.28 -27.25 0.95
N VAL A 682 -2.33 -26.98 0.06
CA VAL A 682 -1.47 -28.00 -0.56
C VAL A 682 -0.02 -27.65 -0.29
N VAL A 683 0.77 -28.68 -0.02
CA VAL A 683 2.23 -28.62 0.12
C VAL A 683 2.82 -29.72 -0.76
N VAL A 684 3.96 -29.45 -1.37
CA VAL A 684 4.70 -30.39 -2.23
C VAL A 684 5.99 -30.80 -1.52
N GLY A 685 6.44 -32.03 -1.78
CA GLY A 685 7.73 -32.53 -1.33
C GLY A 685 7.94 -34.03 -1.60
N ASP A 686 9.19 -34.48 -1.46
CA ASP A 686 9.64 -35.86 -1.46
C ASP A 686 9.50 -36.48 -0.06
N TRP A 687 8.27 -36.85 0.28
CA TRP A 687 7.95 -37.39 1.60
C TRP A 687 8.52 -38.79 1.90
N ASP A 688 9.07 -39.49 0.89
CA ASP A 688 9.55 -40.88 1.03
C ASP A 688 11.01 -41.10 0.64
N GLY A 689 11.71 -40.03 0.27
CA GLY A 689 13.14 -39.99 -0.03
C GLY A 689 13.51 -40.73 -1.30
N ARG A 690 12.62 -40.74 -2.30
CA ARG A 690 12.82 -41.46 -3.58
C ARG A 690 12.98 -40.53 -4.78
N ARG A 691 13.36 -39.28 -4.53
CA ARG A 691 13.65 -38.20 -5.46
C ARG A 691 12.47 -37.61 -6.21
N GLY A 692 11.23 -38.03 -5.93
CA GLY A 692 10.06 -37.60 -6.70
C GLY A 692 9.05 -36.88 -5.83
N ASP A 693 8.68 -35.68 -6.25
CA ASP A 693 7.77 -34.83 -5.51
C ASP A 693 6.31 -35.27 -5.60
N THR A 694 5.64 -35.20 -4.46
CA THR A 694 4.26 -35.65 -4.32
C THR A 694 3.46 -34.75 -3.39
N LEU A 695 2.15 -34.99 -3.29
CA LEU A 695 1.20 -34.04 -2.71
C LEU A 695 0.89 -34.35 -1.25
N ALA A 696 0.94 -33.31 -0.40
CA ALA A 696 0.29 -33.30 0.90
C ALA A 696 -0.85 -32.28 0.93
N VAL A 697 -2.00 -32.66 1.50
CA VAL A 697 -3.13 -31.73 1.71
C VAL A 697 -3.31 -31.43 3.19
N ARG A 698 -3.49 -30.15 3.54
CA ARG A 698 -3.57 -29.67 4.92
C ARG A 698 -4.97 -29.21 5.29
N ARG A 699 -5.39 -29.59 6.50
CA ARG A 699 -6.66 -29.18 7.14
C ARG A 699 -6.38 -28.78 8.59
N GLY A 700 -6.36 -27.48 8.87
CA GLY A 700 -5.92 -26.98 10.17
C GLY A 700 -4.48 -27.40 10.46
N ALA A 701 -4.22 -28.09 11.57
CA ALA A 701 -2.88 -28.58 11.92
C ALA A 701 -2.57 -29.99 11.38
N THR A 702 -3.45 -30.58 10.56
CA THR A 702 -3.32 -31.97 10.10
C THR A 702 -2.98 -32.05 8.62
N TYR A 703 -1.97 -32.86 8.30
CA TYR A 703 -1.43 -33.09 6.95
C TYR A 703 -1.76 -34.51 6.51
N HIS A 704 -2.28 -34.64 5.29
CA HIS A 704 -2.59 -35.91 4.65
C HIS A 704 -1.62 -36.11 3.50
N VAL A 705 -0.54 -36.84 3.78
CA VAL A 705 0.60 -37.04 2.87
C VAL A 705 0.34 -38.22 1.95
N ARG A 706 0.71 -38.07 0.68
CA ARG A 706 0.63 -39.11 -0.35
C ARG A 706 1.99 -39.27 -0.99
N ASN A 707 2.56 -40.47 -0.97
CA ASN A 707 3.90 -40.75 -1.51
C ASN A 707 3.84 -41.14 -3.00
N SER A 708 2.79 -40.72 -3.71
CA SER A 708 2.63 -40.95 -5.14
C SER A 708 1.66 -39.96 -5.76
N VAL A 709 1.90 -39.59 -7.02
CA VAL A 709 0.97 -38.79 -7.83
C VAL A 709 -0.20 -39.66 -8.33
N THR A 710 -0.98 -40.18 -7.39
CA THR A 710 -2.17 -41.01 -7.69
C THR A 710 -3.35 -40.63 -6.81
N ALA A 711 -4.57 -40.83 -7.31
CA ALA A 711 -5.76 -40.68 -6.49
C ALA A 711 -5.84 -41.79 -5.43
N GLY A 712 -6.34 -41.47 -4.24
CA GLY A 712 -6.49 -42.43 -3.15
C GLY A 712 -6.51 -41.79 -1.78
N ASP A 713 -6.47 -42.64 -0.75
CA ASP A 713 -6.30 -42.22 0.64
C ASP A 713 -4.86 -41.77 0.90
N ALA A 714 -4.65 -40.98 1.95
CA ALA A 714 -3.31 -40.58 2.39
C ALA A 714 -2.49 -41.80 2.83
N ASP A 715 -1.20 -41.83 2.48
CA ASP A 715 -0.25 -42.85 2.95
C ASP A 715 0.17 -42.57 4.41
N ALA A 716 0.18 -41.29 4.81
CA ALA A 716 0.39 -40.87 6.19
C ALA A 716 -0.52 -39.69 6.60
N VAL A 717 -0.84 -39.61 7.88
CA VAL A 717 -1.58 -38.48 8.47
C VAL A 717 -0.80 -37.95 9.66
N ILE A 718 -0.30 -36.72 9.55
CA ILE A 718 0.57 -36.08 10.54
C ILE A 718 -0.18 -34.90 11.16
N THR A 719 0.06 -34.58 12.43
CA THR A 719 -0.44 -33.36 13.07
C THR A 719 0.72 -32.58 13.65
N TYR A 720 0.96 -31.37 13.14
CA TYR A 720 2.06 -30.51 13.53
C TYR A 720 1.68 -29.03 13.39
N GLY A 721 2.06 -28.21 14.38
CA GLY A 721 1.72 -26.79 14.42
C GLY A 721 0.26 -26.49 14.82
N ARG A 722 -0.21 -25.31 14.41
CA ARG A 722 -1.55 -24.75 14.69
C ARG A 722 -2.27 -24.42 13.40
N ALA A 723 -3.59 -24.32 13.44
CA ALA A 723 -4.40 -24.06 12.25
C ALA A 723 -4.07 -22.74 11.54
N GLY A 724 -3.64 -21.70 12.27
CA GLY A 724 -3.27 -20.40 11.72
C GLY A 724 -1.79 -20.25 11.34
N ASP A 725 -0.98 -21.29 11.50
CA ASP A 725 0.44 -21.21 11.08
C ASP A 725 0.55 -21.24 9.55
N THR A 726 1.49 -20.47 9.00
CA THR A 726 1.99 -20.65 7.62
C THR A 726 2.88 -21.89 7.58
N VAL A 727 2.73 -22.72 6.55
CA VAL A 727 3.44 -24.00 6.43
C VAL A 727 4.44 -23.96 5.30
N LEU A 728 5.59 -24.56 5.57
CA LEU A 728 6.69 -24.74 4.65
C LEU A 728 7.06 -26.24 4.60
N ALA A 729 7.66 -26.69 3.51
CA ALA A 729 8.25 -28.02 3.39
C ALA A 729 9.63 -27.93 2.73
N GLY A 730 10.48 -28.88 3.09
CA GLY A 730 11.84 -29.05 2.57
C GLY A 730 12.61 -30.11 3.36
N ASP A 731 13.80 -30.43 2.88
CA ASP A 731 14.79 -31.32 3.48
C ASP A 731 15.74 -30.52 4.38
N TRP A 732 15.29 -30.30 5.62
CA TRP A 732 15.99 -29.40 6.54
C TRP A 732 17.29 -29.96 7.13
N ASP A 733 17.56 -31.26 6.99
CA ASP A 733 18.79 -31.91 7.48
C ASP A 733 19.57 -32.71 6.45
N GLY A 734 19.21 -32.59 5.18
CA GLY A 734 19.94 -33.12 4.03
C GLY A 734 19.89 -34.64 3.94
N ASP A 735 18.83 -35.27 4.45
CA ASP A 735 18.65 -36.72 4.45
C ASP A 735 17.89 -37.25 3.22
N GLY A 736 17.41 -36.33 2.38
CA GLY A 736 16.64 -36.53 1.17
C GLY A 736 15.14 -36.67 1.42
N VAL A 737 14.63 -36.45 2.64
CA VAL A 737 13.21 -36.58 2.98
C VAL A 737 12.62 -35.24 3.41
N ASP A 738 11.63 -34.78 2.63
CA ASP A 738 10.93 -33.55 2.96
C ASP A 738 10.04 -33.70 4.18
N THR A 739 10.11 -32.68 5.02
CA THR A 739 9.37 -32.60 6.28
C THR A 739 8.84 -31.18 6.49
N PHE A 740 8.05 -30.95 7.56
CA PHE A 740 7.30 -29.71 7.72
C PHE A 740 8.01 -28.70 8.62
N ALA A 741 7.93 -27.43 8.25
CA ALA A 741 8.14 -26.30 9.15
C ALA A 741 6.89 -25.43 9.24
N VAL A 742 6.74 -24.72 10.37
CA VAL A 742 5.64 -23.77 10.58
C VAL A 742 6.15 -22.41 11.04
N ARG A 743 5.62 -21.33 10.47
CA ARG A 743 6.02 -19.94 10.76
C ARG A 743 5.00 -19.23 11.64
N ARG A 744 5.51 -18.43 12.59
CA ARG A 744 4.77 -17.49 13.45
C ARG A 744 5.55 -16.18 13.56
N GLY A 745 5.07 -15.12 12.93
CA GLY A 745 5.84 -13.88 12.81
C GLY A 745 7.15 -14.13 12.04
N ALA A 746 8.29 -13.69 12.57
CA ALA A 746 9.60 -14.01 12.00
C ALA A 746 10.22 -15.33 12.53
N THR A 747 9.49 -16.13 13.32
CA THR A 747 10.00 -17.37 13.93
C THR A 747 9.50 -18.61 13.19
N TYR A 748 10.43 -19.53 12.89
CA TYR A 748 10.21 -20.79 12.21
C TYR A 748 10.41 -21.94 13.18
N HIS A 749 9.50 -22.91 13.16
CA HIS A 749 9.55 -24.12 13.94
C HIS A 749 9.66 -25.29 12.96
N VAL A 750 10.85 -25.86 12.87
CA VAL A 750 11.24 -26.88 11.89
C VAL A 750 11.16 -28.25 12.55
N LYS A 751 10.71 -29.25 11.80
CA LYS A 751 10.62 -30.64 12.23
C LYS A 751 11.28 -31.53 11.18
N ASN A 752 12.35 -32.21 11.55
CA ASN A 752 13.11 -33.12 10.67
C ASN A 752 12.49 -34.52 10.58
N SER A 753 11.19 -34.64 10.85
CA SER A 753 10.50 -35.93 10.75
C SER A 753 9.00 -35.75 10.56
N LEU A 754 8.40 -36.67 9.80
CA LEU A 754 6.94 -36.73 9.57
C LEU A 754 6.18 -37.28 10.78
N ASN A 755 6.31 -36.61 11.93
CA ASN A 755 5.54 -36.86 13.14
C ASN A 755 5.15 -35.55 13.84
N GLY A 756 4.17 -35.63 14.74
CA GLY A 756 3.83 -34.51 15.60
C GLY A 756 4.77 -34.41 16.80
N GLY A 757 4.81 -33.24 17.44
CA GLY A 757 5.62 -33.01 18.63
C GLY A 757 6.25 -31.63 18.65
N ASP A 758 7.27 -31.49 19.49
CA ASP A 758 8.09 -30.27 19.57
C ASP A 758 8.97 -30.13 18.30
N PRO A 759 9.26 -28.89 17.87
CA PRO A 759 10.22 -28.65 16.78
C PRO A 759 11.62 -29.16 17.14
N ASP A 760 12.34 -29.62 16.12
CA ASP A 760 13.74 -29.99 16.23
C ASP A 760 14.66 -28.76 16.14
N LEU A 761 14.23 -27.72 15.41
CA LEU A 761 14.90 -26.42 15.32
C LEU A 761 13.89 -25.27 15.42
N VAL A 762 14.29 -24.20 16.11
CA VAL A 762 13.55 -22.94 16.15
C VAL A 762 14.50 -21.82 15.73
N GLN A 763 14.18 -21.14 14.63
CA GLN A 763 15.02 -20.08 14.07
C GLN A 763 14.20 -18.80 13.91
N THR A 764 14.84 -17.64 14.10
CA THR A 764 14.26 -16.34 13.71
C THR A 764 15.03 -15.81 12.51
N TYR A 765 14.31 -15.51 11.43
CA TYR A 765 14.91 -15.00 10.20
C TYR A 765 13.95 -14.06 9.46
N GLY A 766 14.48 -12.97 8.92
CA GLY A 766 13.68 -11.93 8.28
C GLY A 766 12.78 -11.14 9.24
N ARG A 767 11.78 -10.47 8.68
CA ARG A 767 10.78 -9.64 9.37
C ARG A 767 9.40 -10.30 9.30
N THR A 768 8.50 -9.90 10.20
CA THR A 768 7.13 -10.42 10.24
C THR A 768 6.35 -10.20 8.93
N GLY A 769 6.62 -9.09 8.23
CA GLY A 769 5.99 -8.77 6.94
C GLY A 769 6.66 -9.34 5.70
N ASP A 770 7.81 -10.03 5.82
CA ASP A 770 8.48 -10.60 4.66
C ASP A 770 7.70 -11.81 4.10
N GLU A 771 7.69 -11.97 2.78
CA GLU A 771 7.30 -13.22 2.11
C GLU A 771 8.42 -14.25 2.32
N VAL A 772 8.08 -15.53 2.47
CA VAL A 772 9.05 -16.57 2.83
C VAL A 772 9.04 -17.70 1.82
N TYR A 773 10.24 -18.17 1.52
CA TYR A 773 10.57 -19.17 0.55
C TYR A 773 11.53 -20.19 1.17
N VAL A 774 11.54 -21.39 0.60
CA VAL A 774 12.43 -22.50 0.98
C VAL A 774 13.14 -22.95 -0.28
N GLY A 775 14.41 -23.28 -0.14
CA GLY A 775 15.19 -23.92 -1.18
C GLY A 775 16.63 -24.19 -0.72
N ASP A 776 17.33 -25.00 -1.50
CA ASP A 776 18.76 -25.25 -1.44
C ASP A 776 19.50 -24.19 -2.28
N TRP A 777 19.77 -23.05 -1.66
CA TRP A 777 20.36 -21.90 -2.36
C TRP A 777 21.83 -22.09 -2.74
N ASN A 778 22.51 -23.10 -2.19
CA ASN A 778 23.95 -23.32 -2.38
C ASN A 778 24.29 -24.69 -3.01
N GLY A 779 23.29 -25.54 -3.26
CA GLY A 779 23.41 -26.85 -3.88
C GLY A 779 24.03 -27.92 -2.98
N ASP A 780 23.90 -27.81 -1.65
CA ASP A 780 24.47 -28.77 -0.68
C ASP A 780 23.54 -29.93 -0.30
N GLY A 781 22.30 -29.90 -0.77
CA GLY A 781 21.22 -30.85 -0.52
C GLY A 781 20.38 -30.52 0.71
N THR A 782 20.58 -29.36 1.36
CA THR A 782 19.82 -28.94 2.54
C THR A 782 18.99 -27.71 2.24
N ASP A 783 17.69 -27.80 2.53
CA ASP A 783 16.78 -26.67 2.41
C ASP A 783 16.91 -25.68 3.56
N THR A 784 16.92 -24.40 3.23
CA THR A 784 17.03 -23.29 4.18
C THR A 784 16.08 -22.14 3.83
N LEU A 785 16.13 -21.06 4.60
CA LEU A 785 15.16 -19.96 4.50
C LEU A 785 15.60 -18.87 3.53
N GLY A 786 14.71 -18.49 2.62
CA GLY A 786 14.80 -17.26 1.84
C GLY A 786 13.63 -16.34 2.15
N VAL A 787 13.84 -15.03 2.11
CA VAL A 787 12.76 -14.06 2.25
C VAL A 787 12.77 -13.02 1.15
N ARG A 788 11.58 -12.60 0.70
CA ARG A 788 11.41 -11.42 -0.13
C ARG A 788 10.83 -10.30 0.70
N ARG A 789 11.57 -9.20 0.76
CA ARG A 789 11.18 -7.99 1.47
C ARG A 789 10.53 -7.00 0.53
N ALA A 790 9.25 -6.78 0.79
CA ALA A 790 8.46 -5.69 0.26
C ALA A 790 8.95 -4.32 0.77
N PRO A 791 8.65 -3.24 0.04
CA PRO A 791 8.81 -1.86 0.50
C PRO A 791 8.28 -1.63 1.91
#